data_AF-A0A2E6Q0L5-F1
#
_entry.id   AF-A0A2E6Q0L5-F1
#
_cell.length_a   1.000
_cell.length_b   1.000
_cell.length_c   1.000
_cell.angle_alpha   90.00
_cell.angle_beta   90.00
_cell.angle_gamma   90.00
#
_symmetry.space_group_name_H-M   'P 1'
#
loop_
_entity.id
_entity.type
_entity.pdbx_description
1 polymer ?
#
loop_
_entity_poly.entity_id
_entity_poly.type
_entity_poly.pdbx_seq_one_letter_code
_entity_poly.pdbx_strand_id
1 'polypeptide(L)'
;MKNVMALAAPVLMTSAVLADASGSYSWEDGVATIIGSFGNIGTAENVSDNANTGSQALYIAESPLSGTPQAYVAWVQGLTDGDVIDGSFFAFDESGVRVRIWGHYTTGTDDPTSFSGSASGNSAYTTDIGWEQMSHTWTFDSNGGTRDGLMIECRLYSGDESSNFTWVDDISVNVTGSNATILFADYLLGDVDSDGVPDSSDNCPNTSNSDQFDCDGNGIGDACEADMSDCNGNGILDNCDILDGNSNDNDDNGVPDECFGSGVVLNEFNFYYPSEYDGNGDGETGDFNDEEYLEILNPTGTDIDISNWSINDRTGVRHLFEAGTIIPANCGIVVFGGGTPSGAFGGMQVMVSSTGGLFFNSTDDLISLVNESGIVQDSYEYLTPSNDDFRGFGRSPDATGDFVYIGGPDGSLATIGLDTAGGFFGGCSSAGDSDGDGIPDDIDNCPNVQNSDQSDCDDNGIGDACEAGASDCNSNGIPDSCDIDDQTSGDCNTNGVPDECDLNDGTLEDTNGNSVPDSCEVDVPADVYINEVRRDEPGPDLNDYVEVLGPSGQSMDGISLIIIGDGADGDGVIEEVIDLSGLTVGSDNALLICADTFTLAPIVSADLIVEGAVNLENSDNITIALVTNFTGTLNQDLDTDDNGTLDITPWLGVVDAVGSVENTDTPPSGTEWSYATSLGGEDVGPDDTFAPAHIWRCPDSLAWNIGVFGSDQGELQDTPGVGNLDCDGGGPNNCPEDVDGDQVVGFSDILALLSNWGGSSPDIDGDGVVGFSDVLAVLSVFGDCNP
;
A
#
# COMPACT_ATOMS: atom_id res chain seq x y z
N MET A 1 29.48 68.50 44.37
CA MET A 1 28.42 69.11 43.54
C MET A 1 27.11 68.58 44.09
N LYS A 2 26.36 69.42 44.85
CA LYS A 2 25.10 70.08 44.42
C LYS A 2 24.08 69.04 43.93
N ASN A 3 22.85 68.87 44.43
CA ASN A 3 21.94 69.60 45.34
C ASN A 3 20.93 68.54 45.86
N VAL A 4 20.57 68.44 47.14
CA VAL A 4 19.49 69.17 47.85
C VAL A 4 18.11 69.06 47.18
N MET A 5 17.16 68.35 47.80
CA MET A 5 15.98 68.95 48.48
C MET A 5 15.14 67.88 49.21
N ALA A 6 15.06 68.04 50.53
CA ALA A 6 13.96 67.52 51.34
C ALA A 6 12.72 68.40 51.13
N LEU A 7 11.51 67.85 51.25
CA LEU A 7 10.38 68.63 51.78
C LEU A 7 9.33 67.71 52.41
N ALA A 8 8.85 68.14 53.57
CA ALA A 8 7.92 67.46 54.46
C ALA A 8 6.52 67.30 53.86
N ALA A 9 5.85 66.17 54.17
CA ALA A 9 4.42 66.02 53.99
C ALA A 9 3.66 66.33 55.31
N PRO A 10 2.54 67.08 55.26
CA PRO A 10 1.76 67.44 56.42
C PRO A 10 0.78 66.32 56.81
N VAL A 11 0.49 66.22 58.12
CA VAL A 11 -0.66 65.46 58.64
C VAL A 11 -1.93 66.11 58.10
N LEU A 12 -2.54 65.50 57.08
CA LEU A 12 -3.93 65.73 56.70
C LEU A 12 -4.77 64.60 57.31
N MET A 13 -5.62 64.93 58.28
CA MET A 13 -6.84 64.16 58.50
C MET A 13 -7.75 64.44 57.31
N THR A 14 -7.71 63.56 56.30
CA THR A 14 -8.80 63.43 55.33
C THR A 14 -9.71 62.34 55.86
N SER A 15 -10.95 62.68 56.19
CA SER A 15 -12.03 61.70 56.22
C SER A 15 -12.04 61.03 54.85
N ALA A 16 -11.57 59.79 54.76
CA ALA A 16 -11.74 59.00 53.55
C ALA A 16 -13.24 58.85 53.34
N VAL A 17 -13.75 59.40 52.25
CA VAL A 17 -15.02 58.96 51.70
C VAL A 17 -14.74 57.52 51.27
N LEU A 18 -15.31 56.55 52.00
CA LEU A 18 -15.27 55.14 51.59
C LEU A 18 -15.99 55.05 50.25
N ALA A 19 -15.45 54.27 49.31
CA ALA A 19 -16.03 54.14 47.98
C ALA A 19 -17.41 53.49 48.10
N ASP A 20 -18.40 54.00 47.38
CA ASP A 20 -19.70 53.33 47.25
C ASP A 20 -19.54 52.16 46.26
N ALA A 21 -20.15 51.01 46.54
CA ALA A 21 -20.19 49.85 45.65
C ALA A 21 -21.54 49.80 44.93
N SER A 22 -21.56 49.53 43.63
CA SER A 22 -22.79 49.39 42.86
C SER A 22 -22.66 48.26 41.86
N GLY A 23 -23.71 47.45 41.70
CA GLY A 23 -23.75 46.37 40.73
C GLY A 23 -25.17 46.10 40.24
N SER A 24 -25.30 45.43 39.11
CA SER A 24 -26.57 44.97 38.57
C SER A 24 -26.40 43.66 37.80
N TYR A 25 -27.48 42.89 37.72
CA TYR A 25 -27.54 41.63 36.99
C TYR A 25 -28.92 41.48 36.35
N SER A 26 -28.97 40.96 35.12
CA SER A 26 -30.20 40.87 34.32
C SER A 26 -30.41 39.49 33.69
N TRP A 27 -29.68 38.45 34.15
CA TRP A 27 -29.86 37.06 33.68
C TRP A 27 -29.70 36.83 32.16
N GLU A 28 -29.02 37.76 31.48
CA GLU A 28 -28.79 37.71 30.03
C GLU A 28 -27.70 36.71 29.60
N ASP A 29 -26.94 36.19 30.55
CA ASP A 29 -25.95 35.13 30.32
C ASP A 29 -26.61 33.81 29.90
N GLY A 30 -27.88 33.61 30.29
CA GLY A 30 -28.64 32.39 30.06
C GLY A 30 -28.16 31.15 30.81
N VAL A 31 -27.25 31.32 31.77
CA VAL A 31 -26.64 30.21 32.51
C VAL A 31 -26.93 30.31 34.01
N ALA A 32 -26.53 31.39 34.67
CA ALA A 32 -26.74 31.52 36.11
C ALA A 32 -28.17 31.94 36.45
N THR A 33 -28.80 31.25 37.42
CA THR A 33 -30.20 31.42 37.80
C THR A 33 -30.37 32.05 39.19
N ILE A 34 -30.09 31.34 40.27
CA ILE A 34 -30.18 31.86 41.65
C ILE A 34 -28.99 31.39 42.48
N ILE A 35 -28.56 32.22 43.44
CA ILE A 35 -27.46 31.87 44.37
C ILE A 35 -27.88 30.71 45.30
N GLY A 36 -29.17 30.58 45.57
CA GLY A 36 -29.74 29.60 46.47
C GLY A 36 -31.21 29.88 46.74
N SER A 37 -31.82 29.13 47.65
CA SER A 37 -33.23 29.34 48.01
C SER A 37 -33.58 28.88 49.41
N PHE A 38 -34.73 29.34 49.91
CA PHE A 38 -35.39 28.86 51.11
C PHE A 38 -36.85 28.54 50.83
N GLY A 39 -37.34 27.40 51.35
CA GLY A 39 -38.70 26.94 51.09
C GLY A 39 -38.80 26.14 49.78
N ASN A 40 -40.01 26.05 49.23
CA ASN A 40 -40.28 25.16 48.10
C ASN A 40 -40.19 25.89 46.75
N ILE A 41 -39.03 26.45 46.41
CA ILE A 41 -38.75 26.83 45.03
C ILE A 41 -38.54 25.53 44.25
N GLY A 42 -39.48 25.21 43.35
CA GLY A 42 -39.46 23.98 42.55
C GLY A 42 -38.72 24.15 41.23
N THR A 43 -38.74 25.35 40.67
CA THR A 43 -38.06 25.71 39.42
C THR A 43 -37.46 27.11 39.54
N ALA A 44 -36.21 27.26 39.08
CA ALA A 44 -35.56 28.53 38.81
C ALA A 44 -34.73 28.38 37.53
N GLU A 45 -35.09 29.10 36.47
CA GLU A 45 -34.48 28.95 35.14
C GLU A 45 -34.51 30.28 34.38
N ASN A 46 -33.56 30.49 33.47
CA ASN A 46 -33.57 31.67 32.61
C ASN A 46 -34.43 31.37 31.38
N VAL A 47 -35.40 32.23 31.10
CA VAL A 47 -36.33 32.06 29.98
C VAL A 47 -36.36 33.29 29.10
N SER A 48 -36.46 33.07 27.79
CA SER A 48 -36.66 34.15 26.81
C SER A 48 -38.09 34.71 26.82
N ASP A 49 -39.00 33.99 27.44
CA ASP A 49 -40.42 34.30 27.42
C ASP A 49 -40.72 35.31 28.53
N ASN A 50 -41.06 36.54 28.13
CA ASN A 50 -41.49 37.64 29.01
C ASN A 50 -40.36 38.28 29.83
N ALA A 51 -39.24 38.68 29.21
CA ALA A 51 -38.20 39.52 29.83
C ALA A 51 -38.64 40.99 30.05
N ASN A 52 -38.11 41.67 31.08
CA ASN A 52 -38.41 43.08 31.35
C ASN A 52 -37.58 43.98 30.44
N THR A 53 -36.27 43.71 30.40
CA THR A 53 -35.35 44.24 29.41
C THR A 53 -34.52 43.10 28.80
N GLY A 54 -33.71 43.39 27.78
CA GLY A 54 -32.88 42.35 27.17
C GLY A 54 -33.65 41.20 26.49
N SER A 55 -33.11 40.00 26.62
CA SER A 55 -33.51 38.77 25.92
C SER A 55 -33.93 37.65 26.86
N GLN A 56 -33.60 37.71 28.15
CA GLN A 56 -33.92 36.67 29.13
C GLN A 56 -34.37 37.28 30.47
N ALA A 57 -35.16 36.53 31.22
CA ALA A 57 -35.47 36.84 32.61
C ALA A 57 -35.47 35.57 33.46
N LEU A 58 -35.28 35.73 34.76
CA LEU A 58 -35.33 34.63 35.71
C LEU A 58 -36.78 34.22 35.96
N TYR A 59 -37.17 33.04 35.51
CA TYR A 59 -38.43 32.38 35.85
C TYR A 59 -38.28 31.63 37.17
N ILE A 60 -39.25 31.82 38.08
CA ILE A 60 -39.24 31.18 39.40
C ILE A 60 -40.62 30.61 39.70
N ALA A 61 -40.72 29.34 40.08
CA ALA A 61 -41.97 28.68 40.45
C ALA A 61 -41.90 28.02 41.83
N GLU A 62 -42.95 28.23 42.64
CA GLU A 62 -43.18 27.53 43.90
C GLU A 62 -43.80 26.16 43.65
N SER A 63 -43.13 25.08 44.03
CA SER A 63 -43.68 23.73 43.95
C SER A 63 -43.00 22.79 44.97
N PRO A 64 -43.77 22.11 45.85
CA PRO A 64 -45.22 22.23 46.06
C PRO A 64 -45.58 23.54 46.79
N LEU A 65 -46.85 23.98 46.69
CA LEU A 65 -47.32 25.15 47.42
C LEU A 65 -47.23 24.98 48.94
N SER A 66 -46.30 25.69 49.56
CA SER A 66 -46.24 25.81 51.01
C SER A 66 -45.34 26.98 51.43
N GLY A 67 -45.99 27.94 52.10
CA GLY A 67 -45.31 29.01 52.82
C GLY A 67 -45.11 30.25 51.96
N THR A 68 -43.88 30.76 51.99
CA THR A 68 -43.45 31.95 51.24
C THR A 68 -42.01 31.71 50.82
N PRO A 69 -41.77 30.96 49.72
CA PRO A 69 -40.42 30.60 49.35
C PRO A 69 -39.64 31.82 48.88
N GLN A 70 -38.32 31.73 48.97
CA GLN A 70 -37.38 32.83 48.75
C GLN A 70 -36.28 32.35 47.81
N ALA A 71 -36.08 33.04 46.70
CA ALA A 71 -34.96 32.85 45.80
C ALA A 71 -33.88 33.90 46.10
N TYR A 72 -32.62 33.48 46.19
CA TYR A 72 -31.49 34.33 46.56
C TYR A 72 -30.87 34.90 45.28
N VAL A 73 -30.86 36.22 45.16
CA VAL A 73 -30.59 36.91 43.88
C VAL A 73 -29.39 37.85 43.92
N ALA A 74 -28.94 38.29 45.11
CA ALA A 74 -27.68 39.00 45.27
C ALA A 74 -27.15 38.87 46.70
N TRP A 75 -25.85 38.65 46.86
CA TRP A 75 -25.17 38.58 48.14
C TRP A 75 -24.20 39.75 48.30
N VAL A 76 -24.34 40.50 49.38
CA VAL A 76 -23.49 41.65 49.70
C VAL A 76 -22.60 41.31 50.89
N GLN A 77 -21.30 41.43 50.72
CA GLN A 77 -20.29 41.09 51.71
C GLN A 77 -19.39 42.28 52.04
N GLY A 78 -18.56 42.15 53.07
CA GLY A 78 -17.59 43.19 53.46
C GLY A 78 -18.24 44.40 54.13
N LEU A 79 -19.47 44.23 54.63
CA LEU A 79 -20.28 45.29 55.22
C LEU A 79 -19.81 45.66 56.65
N THR A 80 -19.96 46.93 56.99
CA THR A 80 -19.68 47.50 58.32
C THR A 80 -20.92 48.14 58.94
N ASP A 81 -20.97 48.21 60.27
CA ASP A 81 -22.12 48.77 61.01
C ASP A 81 -22.46 50.19 60.51
N GLY A 82 -23.68 50.35 59.98
CA GLY A 82 -24.17 51.61 59.46
C GLY A 82 -24.10 51.77 57.95
N ASP A 83 -23.51 50.81 57.21
CA ASP A 83 -23.57 50.80 55.74
C ASP A 83 -25.03 50.76 55.28
N VAL A 84 -25.32 51.51 54.21
CA VAL A 84 -26.68 51.58 53.64
C VAL A 84 -26.69 50.82 52.33
N ILE A 85 -27.57 49.83 52.21
CA ILE A 85 -27.74 48.97 51.04
C ILE A 85 -29.09 49.28 50.40
N ASP A 86 -29.09 49.81 49.20
CA ASP A 86 -30.26 50.02 48.35
C ASP A 86 -30.33 48.88 47.33
N GLY A 87 -31.28 47.96 47.49
CA GLY A 87 -31.53 46.89 46.53
C GLY A 87 -32.85 47.08 45.80
N SER A 88 -32.87 46.71 44.52
CA SER A 88 -34.09 46.67 43.72
C SER A 88 -34.03 45.60 42.64
N PHE A 89 -35.17 45.05 42.24
CA PHE A 89 -35.34 44.25 41.02
C PHE A 89 -36.72 44.50 40.44
N PHE A 90 -36.93 44.18 39.17
CA PHE A 90 -38.25 44.13 38.56
C PHE A 90 -38.83 42.73 38.75
N ALA A 91 -40.12 42.65 39.08
CA ALA A 91 -40.85 41.39 39.16
C ALA A 91 -42.17 41.49 38.40
N PHE A 92 -42.52 40.43 37.69
CA PHE A 92 -43.75 40.33 36.94
C PHE A 92 -44.84 39.69 37.80
N ASP A 93 -45.88 40.45 38.12
CA ASP A 93 -47.07 39.93 38.78
C ASP A 93 -47.95 39.19 37.76
N GLU A 94 -48.07 37.88 37.94
CA GLU A 94 -49.07 37.07 37.26
C GLU A 94 -50.27 36.85 38.20
N SER A 95 -51.47 36.76 37.63
CA SER A 95 -52.73 36.71 38.38
C SER A 95 -52.79 35.58 39.42
N GLY A 96 -52.37 35.87 40.66
CA GLY A 96 -52.41 34.91 41.77
C GLY A 96 -51.08 34.75 42.52
N VAL A 97 -49.94 35.14 41.95
CA VAL A 97 -48.66 35.27 42.66
C VAL A 97 -48.39 36.73 42.99
N ARG A 98 -47.79 36.98 44.15
CA ARG A 98 -47.25 38.29 44.49
C ARG A 98 -45.82 38.19 44.95
N VAL A 99 -45.01 39.19 44.62
CA VAL A 99 -43.57 39.20 44.92
C VAL A 99 -43.21 40.32 45.89
N ARG A 100 -42.18 40.09 46.71
CA ARG A 100 -41.52 41.12 47.53
C ARG A 100 -40.01 41.00 47.45
N ILE A 101 -39.35 42.14 47.61
CA ILE A 101 -37.92 42.16 47.93
C ILE A 101 -37.76 41.98 49.44
N TRP A 102 -36.96 41.00 49.83
CA TRP A 102 -36.65 40.66 51.22
C TRP A 102 -35.13 40.53 51.39
N GLY A 103 -34.70 40.40 52.65
CA GLY A 103 -33.30 40.09 52.91
C GLY A 103 -33.10 39.42 54.26
N HIS A 104 -31.98 38.72 54.36
CA HIS A 104 -31.49 38.14 55.61
C HIS A 104 -30.00 38.39 55.78
N TYR A 105 -29.55 38.41 57.03
CA TYR A 105 -28.13 38.52 57.34
C TYR A 105 -27.46 37.16 57.22
N THR A 106 -26.24 37.13 56.69
CA THR A 106 -25.42 35.92 56.52
C THR A 106 -24.33 35.84 57.60
N THR A 107 -23.69 34.67 57.72
CA THR A 107 -22.50 34.44 58.56
C THR A 107 -21.43 33.67 57.79
N GLY A 108 -20.21 34.15 57.80
CA GLY A 108 -19.10 33.58 57.04
C GLY A 108 -19.00 34.23 55.66
N THR A 109 -17.79 34.35 55.13
CA THR A 109 -17.52 34.94 53.80
C THR A 109 -17.66 33.94 52.65
N ASP A 110 -17.87 32.66 52.94
CA ASP A 110 -17.75 31.59 51.94
C ASP A 110 -19.03 30.71 51.83
N ASP A 111 -20.09 31.02 52.58
CA ASP A 111 -21.37 30.30 52.55
C ASP A 111 -22.54 31.27 52.30
N PRO A 112 -22.96 31.45 51.03
CA PRO A 112 -24.08 32.32 50.68
C PRO A 112 -25.44 31.79 51.17
N THR A 113 -25.52 30.56 51.68
CA THR A 113 -26.77 29.96 52.19
C THR A 113 -26.95 30.11 53.71
N SER A 114 -25.96 30.72 54.37
CA SER A 114 -25.97 30.92 55.83
C SER A 114 -27.06 31.89 56.29
N PHE A 115 -27.69 31.61 57.45
CA PHE A 115 -28.78 32.44 57.97
C PHE A 115 -28.50 32.93 59.41
N SER A 116 -28.42 34.25 59.56
CA SER A 116 -28.17 34.99 60.81
C SER A 116 -29.30 35.97 61.16
N GLY A 117 -30.52 35.59 60.78
CA GLY A 117 -31.76 36.33 61.05
C GLY A 117 -32.22 37.21 59.90
N SER A 118 -33.53 37.47 59.87
CA SER A 118 -34.17 38.30 58.83
C SER A 118 -33.74 39.77 58.95
N ALA A 119 -33.32 40.37 57.84
CA ALA A 119 -33.13 41.81 57.68
C ALA A 119 -34.44 42.52 57.31
N SER A 120 -35.49 41.73 57.02
CA SER A 120 -36.79 42.21 56.55
C SER A 120 -36.71 42.77 55.13
N GLY A 121 -37.80 43.36 54.64
CA GLY A 121 -37.86 43.93 53.31
C GLY A 121 -39.00 44.91 53.18
N ASN A 122 -39.46 45.15 51.96
CA ASN A 122 -40.49 46.13 51.71
C ASN A 122 -41.88 45.67 52.23
N SER A 123 -42.72 46.63 52.61
CA SER A 123 -44.03 46.34 53.21
C SER A 123 -45.13 46.06 52.17
N ALA A 124 -44.92 46.49 50.93
CA ALA A 124 -45.83 46.27 49.81
C ALA A 124 -45.34 45.09 48.97
N TYR A 125 -46.29 44.34 48.40
CA TYR A 125 -46.03 43.35 47.35
C TYR A 125 -46.43 43.95 46.00
N THR A 126 -46.12 43.27 44.91
CA THR A 126 -46.63 43.60 43.57
C THR A 126 -48.16 43.66 43.56
N THR A 127 -48.75 44.67 42.88
CA THR A 127 -50.19 44.97 43.03
C THR A 127 -51.04 44.79 41.79
N ASP A 128 -50.50 45.04 40.62
CA ASP A 128 -51.18 44.98 39.32
C ASP A 128 -50.46 43.98 38.41
N ILE A 129 -51.23 43.31 37.53
CA ILE A 129 -50.66 42.37 36.55
C ILE A 129 -49.68 43.11 35.64
N GLY A 130 -48.42 42.68 35.60
CA GLY A 130 -47.35 43.30 34.83
C GLY A 130 -46.04 43.44 35.59
N TRP A 131 -45.05 44.06 34.95
CA TRP A 131 -43.75 44.38 35.55
C TRP A 131 -43.87 45.53 36.55
N GLU A 132 -43.45 45.28 37.80
CA GLU A 132 -43.34 46.30 38.86
C GLU A 132 -41.94 46.23 39.50
N GLN A 133 -41.35 47.40 39.78
CA GLN A 133 -40.06 47.46 40.47
C GLN A 133 -40.25 47.36 41.99
N MET A 134 -39.57 46.40 42.61
CA MET A 134 -39.52 46.22 44.04
C MET A 134 -38.19 46.76 44.56
N SER A 135 -38.23 47.61 45.58
CA SER A 135 -37.03 48.20 46.19
C SER A 135 -37.11 48.28 47.70
N HIS A 136 -35.94 48.20 48.35
CA HIS A 136 -35.78 48.40 49.78
C HIS A 136 -34.40 48.93 50.12
N THR A 137 -34.33 49.71 51.20
CA THR A 137 -33.10 50.24 51.79
C THR A 137 -32.88 49.58 53.14
N TRP A 138 -31.78 48.84 53.28
CA TRP A 138 -31.31 48.29 54.55
C TRP A 138 -30.20 49.15 55.14
N THR A 139 -30.08 49.12 56.47
CA THR A 139 -28.88 49.61 57.17
C THR A 139 -28.25 48.43 57.87
N PHE A 140 -26.99 48.12 57.55
CA PHE A 140 -26.32 46.94 58.08
C PHE A 140 -26.01 47.08 59.57
N ASP A 141 -26.23 45.99 60.30
CA ASP A 141 -25.90 45.83 61.72
C ASP A 141 -25.29 44.44 61.91
N SER A 142 -23.98 44.43 62.16
CA SER A 142 -23.18 43.22 62.41
C SER A 142 -23.63 42.45 63.65
N ASN A 143 -24.46 43.06 64.52
CA ASN A 143 -24.88 42.52 65.80
C ASN A 143 -23.68 42.06 66.65
N GLY A 144 -22.67 42.94 66.76
CA GLY A 144 -21.43 42.66 67.49
C GLY A 144 -20.49 41.68 66.77
N GLY A 145 -20.48 41.70 65.43
CA GLY A 145 -19.61 40.86 64.60
C GLY A 145 -20.13 39.44 64.34
N THR A 146 -21.40 39.16 64.63
CA THR A 146 -22.03 37.86 64.34
C THR A 146 -22.61 37.76 62.92
N ARG A 147 -22.56 38.85 62.15
CA ARG A 147 -23.03 38.97 60.77
C ARG A 147 -21.97 39.69 59.97
N ASP A 148 -21.75 39.24 58.75
CA ASP A 148 -20.73 39.76 57.83
C ASP A 148 -21.24 40.07 56.42
N GLY A 149 -22.51 39.74 56.14
CA GLY A 149 -23.15 40.09 54.87
C GLY A 149 -24.68 40.16 54.92
N LEU A 150 -25.26 40.55 53.79
CA LEU A 150 -26.69 40.66 53.54
C LEU A 150 -27.03 39.91 52.24
N MET A 151 -27.91 38.93 52.32
CA MET A 151 -28.51 38.28 51.15
C MET A 151 -29.81 38.98 50.79
N ILE A 152 -29.97 39.33 49.51
CA ILE A 152 -31.17 39.91 48.92
C ILE A 152 -31.97 38.80 48.24
N GLU A 153 -33.27 38.79 48.50
CA GLU A 153 -34.16 37.70 48.16
C GLU A 153 -35.38 38.18 47.38
N CYS A 154 -35.76 37.40 46.38
CA CYS A 154 -37.10 37.44 45.79
C CYS A 154 -38.02 36.50 46.56
N ARG A 155 -39.03 37.06 47.24
CA ARG A 155 -39.97 36.29 48.05
C ARG A 155 -41.33 36.18 47.38
N LEU A 156 -41.79 34.95 47.17
CA LEU A 156 -43.05 34.64 46.49
C LEU A 156 -44.19 34.41 47.49
N TYR A 157 -45.39 34.84 47.09
CA TYR A 157 -46.65 34.61 47.77
C TYR A 157 -47.66 34.08 46.75
N SER A 158 -47.73 32.77 46.61
CA SER A 158 -48.59 32.11 45.64
C SER A 158 -50.02 31.90 46.16
N GLY A 159 -50.99 32.09 45.29
CA GLY A 159 -52.42 31.97 45.60
C GLY A 159 -52.95 30.55 45.45
N ASP A 160 -52.49 29.82 44.42
CA ASP A 160 -52.87 28.44 44.09
C ASP A 160 -51.91 27.82 43.05
N GLU A 161 -52.13 26.56 42.67
CA GLU A 161 -51.21 25.78 41.82
C GLU A 161 -51.26 26.22 40.35
N SER A 162 -52.20 27.10 39.99
CA SER A 162 -52.34 27.64 38.65
C SER A 162 -51.72 29.02 38.46
N SER A 163 -51.33 29.69 39.55
CA SER A 163 -50.48 30.88 39.56
C SER A 163 -49.57 30.77 40.78
N ASN A 164 -48.48 30.04 40.57
CA ASN A 164 -47.42 29.74 41.54
C ASN A 164 -46.03 30.16 41.03
N PHE A 165 -45.94 30.89 39.92
CA PHE A 165 -44.69 31.35 39.33
C PHE A 165 -44.68 32.86 39.05
N THR A 166 -43.48 33.38 38.78
CA THR A 166 -43.23 34.80 38.45
C THR A 166 -41.94 34.91 37.62
N TRP A 167 -41.72 36.08 37.02
CA TRP A 167 -40.46 36.45 36.40
C TRP A 167 -39.79 37.57 37.21
N VAL A 168 -38.48 37.51 37.33
CA VAL A 168 -37.64 38.51 37.98
C VAL A 168 -36.55 38.94 37.00
N ASP A 169 -36.26 40.23 36.97
CA ASP A 169 -35.29 40.79 36.05
C ASP A 169 -34.64 42.06 36.64
N ASP A 170 -33.54 42.50 36.04
CA ASP A 170 -32.88 43.78 36.31
C ASP A 170 -32.64 44.05 37.81
N ILE A 171 -31.94 43.15 38.51
CA ILE A 171 -31.54 43.41 39.88
C ILE A 171 -30.43 44.46 39.90
N SER A 172 -30.52 45.41 40.82
CA SER A 172 -29.52 46.44 41.07
C SER A 172 -29.34 46.63 42.56
N VAL A 173 -28.08 46.75 42.98
CA VAL A 173 -27.67 46.92 44.37
C VAL A 173 -26.68 48.07 44.45
N ASN A 174 -26.93 49.02 45.33
CA ASN A 174 -26.01 50.12 45.65
C ASN A 174 -25.72 50.10 47.14
N VAL A 175 -24.46 50.21 47.53
CA VAL A 175 -24.00 50.21 48.91
C VAL A 175 -23.21 51.47 49.17
N THR A 176 -23.58 52.21 50.20
CA THR A 176 -22.79 53.36 50.67
C THR A 176 -22.12 53.02 52.00
N GLY A 177 -20.81 53.29 52.09
CA GLY A 177 -20.11 53.26 53.39
C GLY A 177 -18.95 52.27 53.58
N SER A 178 -18.55 51.44 52.61
CA SER A 178 -17.42 50.50 52.79
C SER A 178 -16.91 49.91 51.47
N ASN A 179 -15.82 49.13 51.50
CA ASN A 179 -15.38 48.29 50.39
C ASN A 179 -16.28 47.03 50.26
N ALA A 180 -17.58 47.22 50.14
CA ALA A 180 -18.51 46.10 50.01
C ALA A 180 -18.32 45.39 48.65
N THR A 181 -18.42 44.06 48.66
CA THR A 181 -18.46 43.24 47.45
C THR A 181 -19.90 42.81 47.20
N ILE A 182 -20.37 42.94 45.97
CA ILE A 182 -21.72 42.53 45.54
C ILE A 182 -21.53 41.34 44.59
N LEU A 183 -22.13 40.21 44.91
CA LEU A 183 -22.09 38.97 44.15
C LEU A 183 -23.51 38.63 43.65
N PHE A 184 -23.66 38.35 42.37
CA PHE A 184 -24.94 37.93 41.78
C PHE A 184 -24.94 36.41 41.52
N ALA A 185 -25.90 35.91 40.74
CA ALA A 185 -26.02 34.47 40.48
C ALA A 185 -24.82 33.91 39.69
N ASP A 186 -24.19 34.72 38.87
CA ASP A 186 -22.98 34.40 38.08
C ASP A 186 -21.76 34.06 38.94
N TYR A 187 -21.70 34.53 40.19
CA TYR A 187 -20.64 34.16 41.15
C TYR A 187 -20.50 32.65 41.36
N LEU A 188 -21.56 31.86 41.15
CA LEU A 188 -21.51 30.41 41.30
C LEU A 188 -20.89 29.67 40.10
N LEU A 189 -20.64 30.37 38.98
CA LEU A 189 -20.15 29.74 37.75
C LEU A 189 -18.65 29.45 37.77
N GLY A 190 -17.89 30.00 38.74
CA GLY A 190 -16.44 29.87 38.79
C GLY A 190 -15.78 30.67 37.67
N ASP A 191 -14.76 31.45 37.99
CA ASP A 191 -13.87 32.12 37.03
C ASP A 191 -12.52 32.14 37.75
N VAL A 192 -11.84 30.99 37.71
CA VAL A 192 -10.70 30.67 38.57
C VAL A 192 -9.50 31.54 38.25
N ASP A 193 -9.34 31.98 37.02
CA ASP A 193 -8.23 32.84 36.59
C ASP A 193 -8.60 34.32 36.37
N SER A 194 -9.89 34.65 36.53
CA SER A 194 -10.44 36.02 36.52
C SER A 194 -10.29 36.74 35.19
N ASP A 195 -10.45 36.03 34.08
CA ASP A 195 -10.38 36.59 32.73
C ASP A 195 -11.72 37.09 32.18
N GLY A 196 -12.82 36.80 32.89
CA GLY A 196 -14.17 37.17 32.52
C GLY A 196 -14.96 36.10 31.77
N VAL A 197 -14.41 34.90 31.59
CA VAL A 197 -15.07 33.71 31.07
C VAL A 197 -15.29 32.72 32.22
N PRO A 198 -16.53 32.21 32.42
CA PRO A 198 -16.76 31.27 33.51
C PRO A 198 -16.12 29.90 33.23
N ASP A 199 -15.58 29.23 34.25
CA ASP A 199 -14.91 27.91 34.18
C ASP A 199 -15.70 26.86 33.38
N SER A 200 -17.04 26.92 33.40
CA SER A 200 -17.91 26.00 32.68
C SER A 200 -17.90 26.17 31.16
N SER A 201 -17.43 27.32 30.69
CA SER A 201 -17.41 27.78 29.31
C SER A 201 -16.01 28.26 28.89
N ASP A 202 -15.03 28.06 29.77
CA ASP A 202 -13.65 28.50 29.61
C ASP A 202 -12.81 27.32 29.07
N ASN A 203 -12.23 27.49 27.88
CA ASN A 203 -11.31 26.51 27.30
C ASN A 203 -9.91 26.55 27.95
N CYS A 204 -9.65 27.51 28.85
CA CYS A 204 -8.49 27.55 29.73
C CYS A 204 -8.82 27.90 31.19
N PRO A 205 -9.52 27.02 31.96
CA PRO A 205 -10.05 27.32 33.30
C PRO A 205 -9.05 27.75 34.40
N ASN A 206 -7.76 27.85 34.12
CA ASN A 206 -6.74 28.29 35.06
C ASN A 206 -5.72 29.26 34.43
N THR A 207 -5.88 29.62 33.16
CA THR A 207 -5.00 30.54 32.44
C THR A 207 -5.80 31.54 31.62
N SER A 208 -5.81 32.78 32.11
CA SER A 208 -6.59 33.87 31.54
C SER A 208 -6.45 34.01 30.01
N ASN A 209 -7.56 33.83 29.30
CA ASN A 209 -7.72 33.96 27.85
C ASN A 209 -9.16 34.41 27.47
N SER A 210 -9.47 35.67 27.81
CA SER A 210 -10.82 36.24 27.63
C SER A 210 -11.39 36.22 26.20
N ASP A 211 -10.55 35.93 25.19
CA ASP A 211 -10.93 35.79 23.79
C ASP A 211 -11.29 34.35 23.39
N GLN A 212 -11.00 33.36 24.24
CA GLN A 212 -11.32 31.94 24.06
C GLN A 212 -10.81 31.40 22.73
N PHE A 213 -9.66 31.92 22.27
CA PHE A 213 -9.06 31.50 21.03
C PHE A 213 -8.58 30.04 21.16
N ASP A 214 -9.01 29.23 20.20
CA ASP A 214 -8.76 27.79 20.05
C ASP A 214 -8.72 27.56 18.54
N CYS A 215 -7.51 27.57 17.99
CA CYS A 215 -7.31 27.56 16.54
C CYS A 215 -7.62 26.19 15.91
N ASP A 216 -7.40 25.10 16.65
CA ASP A 216 -7.52 23.72 16.17
C ASP A 216 -8.88 23.07 16.50
N GLY A 217 -9.65 23.71 17.38
CA GLY A 217 -11.01 23.33 17.76
C GLY A 217 -11.06 22.10 18.67
N ASN A 218 -9.97 21.77 19.36
CA ASN A 218 -9.89 20.60 20.23
C ASN A 218 -10.57 20.82 21.60
N GLY A 219 -10.94 22.06 21.93
CA GLY A 219 -11.64 22.45 23.15
C GLY A 219 -10.72 22.82 24.32
N ILE A 220 -9.41 22.89 24.11
CA ILE A 220 -8.40 23.48 24.98
C ILE A 220 -7.94 24.78 24.30
N GLY A 221 -7.88 25.90 25.02
CA GLY A 221 -7.44 27.15 24.41
C GLY A 221 -5.93 27.24 24.23
N ASP A 222 -5.49 27.95 23.20
CA ASP A 222 -4.08 28.19 22.86
C ASP A 222 -3.27 28.71 24.08
N ALA A 223 -3.91 29.50 24.95
CA ALA A 223 -3.27 30.11 26.11
C ALA A 223 -2.83 29.12 27.20
N CYS A 224 -3.46 27.94 27.28
CA CYS A 224 -3.20 26.93 28.30
C CYS A 224 -2.76 25.59 27.71
N GLU A 225 -2.51 25.54 26.40
CA GLU A 225 -1.99 24.37 25.75
C GLU A 225 -0.56 24.05 26.21
N ALA A 226 -0.29 22.75 26.33
CA ALA A 226 0.99 22.26 26.82
C ALA A 226 2.10 22.42 25.76
N ASP A 227 1.72 22.43 24.49
CA ASP A 227 2.62 22.66 23.37
C ASP A 227 2.57 24.13 22.94
N MET A 228 3.28 24.98 23.69
CA MET A 228 3.48 26.38 23.31
C MET A 228 4.57 26.54 22.24
N SER A 229 4.84 25.49 21.47
CA SER A 229 5.85 25.55 20.42
C SER A 229 5.31 26.44 19.30
N ASP A 230 6.10 27.48 19.03
CA ASP A 230 6.00 28.41 17.89
C ASP A 230 7.40 28.36 17.29
N CYS A 231 7.67 27.27 16.58
CA CYS A 231 9.04 26.90 16.22
C CYS A 231 9.59 27.77 15.09
N ASN A 232 8.72 28.32 14.24
CA ASN A 232 9.09 29.33 13.23
C ASN A 232 9.18 30.76 13.81
N GLY A 233 8.70 30.98 15.04
CA GLY A 233 8.79 32.23 15.80
C GLY A 233 7.91 33.35 15.22
N ASN A 234 6.84 33.00 14.52
CA ASN A 234 5.94 33.95 13.85
C ASN A 234 4.84 34.49 14.80
N GLY A 235 4.70 33.89 15.98
CA GLY A 235 3.70 34.24 17.01
C GLY A 235 2.38 33.48 16.90
N ILE A 236 2.30 32.44 16.07
CA ILE A 236 1.20 31.48 15.91
C ILE A 236 1.73 30.12 16.40
N LEU A 237 0.90 29.32 17.08
CA LEU A 237 1.32 27.98 17.52
C LEU A 237 1.42 27.03 16.33
N ASP A 238 2.28 26.03 16.46
CA ASP A 238 2.61 25.05 15.43
C ASP A 238 1.36 24.36 14.85
N ASN A 239 0.45 23.87 15.70
CA ASN A 239 -0.85 23.29 15.31
C ASN A 239 -1.75 24.30 14.56
N CYS A 240 -1.73 25.57 14.95
CA CYS A 240 -2.50 26.62 14.31
C CYS A 240 -1.95 27.00 12.93
N ASP A 241 -0.63 27.01 12.77
CA ASP A 241 0.05 27.33 11.51
C ASP A 241 -0.29 26.30 10.41
N ILE A 242 -0.41 25.03 10.80
CA ILE A 242 -0.83 23.91 9.96
C ILE A 242 -2.29 24.08 9.52
N LEU A 243 -3.19 24.37 10.47
CA LEU A 243 -4.63 24.51 10.20
C LEU A 243 -4.98 25.71 9.31
N ASP A 244 -4.25 26.82 9.46
CA ASP A 244 -4.43 28.02 8.62
C ASP A 244 -3.88 27.83 7.20
N GLY A 245 -3.19 26.71 6.94
CA GLY A 245 -2.64 26.33 5.63
C GLY A 245 -1.49 27.21 5.17
N ASN A 246 -0.85 27.95 6.09
CA ASN A 246 0.34 28.74 5.81
C ASN A 246 1.62 27.91 5.94
N SER A 247 1.57 26.83 6.73
CA SER A 247 2.68 25.91 6.94
C SER A 247 2.21 24.47 6.69
N ASN A 248 3.09 23.65 6.14
CA ASN A 248 2.82 22.24 5.87
C ASN A 248 3.23 21.40 7.08
N ASP A 249 2.49 20.32 7.32
CA ASP A 249 2.83 19.23 8.24
C ASP A 249 2.58 17.94 7.46
N ASN A 250 3.53 17.62 6.59
CA ASN A 250 3.35 16.52 5.64
C ASN A 250 3.42 15.14 6.33
N ASP A 251 3.95 15.07 7.56
CA ASP A 251 4.04 13.84 8.35
C ASP A 251 3.00 13.76 9.49
N ASP A 252 2.04 14.69 9.53
CA ASP A 252 0.93 14.79 10.50
C ASP A 252 1.42 14.73 11.97
N ASN A 253 2.64 15.21 12.25
CA ASN A 253 3.26 15.11 13.57
C ASN A 253 2.88 16.28 14.51
N GLY A 254 2.15 17.29 14.00
CA GLY A 254 1.70 18.46 14.74
C GLY A 254 2.71 19.61 14.82
N VAL A 255 3.84 19.53 14.11
CA VAL A 255 4.90 20.54 14.02
C VAL A 255 5.12 20.93 12.56
N PRO A 256 5.07 22.23 12.20
CA PRO A 256 5.34 22.67 10.85
C PRO A 256 6.69 22.18 10.30
N ASP A 257 6.71 21.71 9.06
CA ASP A 257 7.92 21.23 8.36
C ASP A 257 9.05 22.28 8.35
N GLU A 258 8.70 23.56 8.35
CA GLU A 258 9.64 24.69 8.37
C GLU A 258 10.38 24.91 9.69
N CYS A 259 10.00 24.18 10.74
CA CYS A 259 10.61 24.24 12.06
C CYS A 259 11.82 23.33 12.23
N PHE A 260 12.05 22.50 11.23
CA PHE A 260 13.21 21.65 11.09
C PHE A 260 14.41 22.47 10.58
N GLY A 261 15.03 23.16 11.55
CA GLY A 261 15.89 24.34 11.40
C GLY A 261 17.25 24.20 10.70
N SER A 262 17.51 23.16 9.92
CA SER A 262 18.69 23.07 9.06
C SER A 262 18.37 22.99 7.58
N GLY A 263 17.17 22.54 7.22
CA GLY A 263 16.83 22.16 5.85
C GLY A 263 17.50 20.85 5.41
N VAL A 264 18.01 20.03 6.34
CA VAL A 264 18.40 18.63 6.09
C VAL A 264 17.22 17.73 6.41
N VAL A 265 16.93 16.76 5.55
CA VAL A 265 15.73 15.91 5.63
C VAL A 265 16.09 14.43 5.45
N LEU A 266 15.29 13.55 6.04
CA LEU A 266 15.24 12.13 5.69
C LEU A 266 14.67 12.03 4.27
N ASN A 267 15.26 11.20 3.39
CA ASN A 267 14.77 11.09 2.01
C ASN A 267 14.31 9.69 1.63
N GLU A 268 15.12 8.68 1.93
CA GLU A 268 14.85 7.30 1.54
C GLU A 268 15.36 6.36 2.62
N PHE A 269 14.64 5.29 2.93
CA PHE A 269 15.11 4.27 3.87
C PHE A 269 14.45 2.92 3.64
N ASN A 270 15.11 1.88 4.14
CA ASN A 270 14.63 0.50 4.13
C ASN A 270 14.76 -0.15 5.51
N PHE A 271 13.87 -1.11 5.79
CA PHE A 271 13.87 -1.95 7.00
C PHE A 271 13.67 -3.47 6.71
N TYR A 272 13.58 -3.90 5.44
CA TYR A 272 13.39 -5.29 5.05
C TYR A 272 13.75 -5.59 3.57
N TYR A 273 14.48 -6.68 3.32
CA TYR A 273 14.78 -7.21 1.98
C TYR A 273 14.80 -8.77 1.96
N PRO A 274 14.65 -9.41 0.79
CA PRO A 274 14.78 -10.86 0.62
C PRO A 274 16.25 -11.28 0.74
N SER A 275 16.48 -12.58 1.00
CA SER A 275 17.81 -13.12 1.33
C SER A 275 18.88 -13.00 0.25
N GLU A 276 18.50 -12.58 -0.96
CA GLU A 276 19.40 -12.46 -2.12
C GLU A 276 19.73 -11.00 -2.46
N TYR A 277 19.12 -10.04 -1.75
CA TYR A 277 19.36 -8.63 -2.00
C TYR A 277 20.67 -8.18 -1.38
N ASP A 278 21.49 -7.47 -2.16
CA ASP A 278 22.74 -6.84 -1.75
C ASP A 278 22.66 -5.32 -2.02
N GLY A 279 22.00 -4.59 -1.12
CA GLY A 279 21.79 -3.16 -1.30
C GLY A 279 23.05 -2.31 -1.10
N ASN A 280 24.04 -2.85 -0.39
CA ASN A 280 25.29 -2.15 -0.12
C ASN A 280 26.39 -2.52 -1.14
N GLY A 281 26.14 -3.49 -2.03
CA GLY A 281 26.99 -3.89 -3.15
C GLY A 281 28.29 -4.59 -2.75
N ASP A 282 28.38 -5.13 -1.53
CA ASP A 282 29.61 -5.74 -1.01
C ASP A 282 29.76 -7.24 -1.32
N GLY A 283 28.76 -7.82 -1.98
CA GLY A 283 28.68 -9.22 -2.38
C GLY A 283 28.25 -10.17 -1.28
N GLU A 284 27.94 -9.68 -0.08
CA GLU A 284 27.35 -10.47 1.00
C GLU A 284 25.81 -10.29 1.00
N THR A 285 25.08 -11.40 0.89
CA THR A 285 23.60 -11.40 0.94
C THR A 285 23.07 -12.11 2.19
N GLY A 286 21.95 -11.62 2.71
CA GLY A 286 21.15 -12.32 3.71
C GLY A 286 21.46 -12.01 5.18
N ASP A 287 22.24 -10.98 5.47
CA ASP A 287 22.32 -10.39 6.83
C ASP A 287 21.59 -9.06 6.87
N PHE A 288 20.27 -9.09 6.94
CA PHE A 288 19.36 -7.94 6.82
C PHE A 288 19.76 -6.65 7.56
N ASN A 289 20.60 -6.70 8.60
CA ASN A 289 21.09 -5.51 9.28
C ASN A 289 22.13 -4.74 8.45
N ASP A 290 22.80 -5.39 7.52
CA ASP A 290 23.86 -4.81 6.68
C ASP A 290 23.27 -4.07 5.47
N GLU A 291 22.09 -4.47 5.01
CA GLU A 291 21.35 -3.91 3.87
C GLU A 291 20.29 -2.88 4.28
N GLU A 292 19.98 -2.74 5.58
CA GLU A 292 19.23 -1.58 6.10
C GLU A 292 19.98 -0.29 5.76
N TYR A 293 19.28 0.73 5.29
CA TYR A 293 19.89 2.04 5.05
C TYR A 293 18.96 3.20 5.36
N LEU A 294 19.57 4.37 5.55
CA LEU A 294 18.90 5.67 5.60
C LEU A 294 19.68 6.67 4.74
N GLU A 295 18.98 7.25 3.78
CA GLU A 295 19.42 8.40 2.98
C GLU A 295 18.93 9.70 3.61
N ILE A 296 19.86 10.64 3.76
CA ILE A 296 19.63 11.98 4.31
C ILE A 296 20.09 13.01 3.28
N LEU A 297 19.22 13.96 2.94
CA LEU A 297 19.50 15.01 1.96
C LEU A 297 19.67 16.38 2.60
N ASN A 298 20.59 17.17 2.03
CA ASN A 298 20.69 18.61 2.17
C ASN A 298 20.21 19.30 0.88
N PRO A 299 18.90 19.57 0.72
CA PRO A 299 18.36 20.33 -0.41
C PRO A 299 18.76 21.82 -0.44
N THR A 300 19.55 22.30 0.53
CA THR A 300 19.90 23.72 0.59
C THR A 300 21.05 24.07 -0.35
N GLY A 301 21.13 25.34 -0.74
CA GLY A 301 22.22 25.85 -1.57
C GLY A 301 23.55 26.07 -0.83
N THR A 302 23.72 25.53 0.37
CA THR A 302 24.93 25.66 1.21
C THR A 302 25.28 24.37 1.93
N ASP A 303 26.57 24.12 2.12
CA ASP A 303 27.04 22.97 2.90
C ASP A 303 26.54 23.04 4.36
N ILE A 304 26.14 21.91 4.92
CA ILE A 304 25.65 21.79 6.30
C ILE A 304 26.55 20.86 7.10
N ASP A 305 27.06 21.37 8.22
CA ASP A 305 27.85 20.61 9.18
C ASP A 305 26.92 19.85 10.14
N ILE A 306 26.96 18.52 10.07
CA ILE A 306 26.15 17.62 10.90
C ILE A 306 27.00 16.92 11.98
N SER A 307 28.13 17.52 12.35
CA SER A 307 29.00 17.00 13.41
C SER A 307 28.22 16.70 14.70
N ASN A 308 28.40 15.49 15.22
CA ASN A 308 27.76 15.02 16.46
C ASN A 308 26.23 14.99 16.42
N TRP A 309 25.62 15.05 15.24
CA TRP A 309 24.21 14.72 15.07
C TRP A 309 24.02 13.21 15.24
N SER A 310 22.77 12.78 15.40
CA SER A 310 22.43 11.37 15.56
C SER A 310 21.18 10.99 14.78
N ILE A 311 21.18 9.77 14.25
CA ILE A 311 19.98 9.06 13.83
C ILE A 311 19.46 8.30 15.06
N ASN A 312 18.20 8.51 15.40
CA ASN A 312 17.57 7.93 16.58
C ASN A 312 16.29 7.19 16.21
N ASP A 313 15.92 6.25 17.07
CA ASP A 313 14.60 5.64 17.10
C ASP A 313 13.93 5.79 18.48
N ARG A 314 12.79 5.12 18.69
CA ARG A 314 12.11 5.10 20.01
C ARG A 314 12.98 4.50 21.13
N THR A 315 13.98 3.69 20.80
CA THR A 315 14.77 2.92 21.77
C THR A 315 16.13 3.54 22.07
N GLY A 316 16.66 4.38 21.18
CA GLY A 316 17.90 5.13 21.39
C GLY A 316 18.57 5.63 20.11
N VAL A 317 19.88 5.81 20.20
CA VAL A 317 20.72 6.25 19.09
C VAL A 317 21.07 5.04 18.21
N ARG A 318 20.86 5.18 16.89
CA ARG A 318 21.21 4.22 15.84
C ARG A 318 22.46 4.63 15.06
N HIS A 319 22.74 5.92 14.96
CA HIS A 319 23.99 6.40 14.39
C HIS A 319 24.41 7.70 15.06
N LEU A 320 25.72 7.89 15.25
CA LEU A 320 26.30 9.15 15.70
C LEU A 320 27.32 9.63 14.65
N PHE A 321 27.04 10.77 14.02
CA PHE A 321 27.92 11.35 13.02
C PHE A 321 29.21 11.86 13.66
N GLU A 322 30.35 11.48 13.08
CA GLU A 322 31.65 11.93 13.57
C GLU A 322 31.82 13.45 13.45
N ALA A 323 32.71 14.01 14.27
CA ALA A 323 33.05 15.42 14.17
C ALA A 323 33.76 15.71 12.82
N GLY A 324 33.22 16.67 12.07
CA GLY A 324 33.68 17.06 10.74
C GLY A 324 32.84 16.54 9.58
N THR A 325 31.75 15.80 9.84
CA THR A 325 30.81 15.36 8.80
C THR A 325 30.03 16.55 8.24
N ILE A 326 30.11 16.75 6.92
CA ILE A 326 29.47 17.85 6.20
C ILE A 326 28.68 17.25 5.05
N ILE A 327 27.39 17.58 4.95
CA ILE A 327 26.60 17.29 3.75
C ILE A 327 26.74 18.47 2.78
N PRO A 328 27.29 18.29 1.57
CA PRO A 328 27.39 19.36 0.58
C PRO A 328 26.02 19.94 0.19
N ALA A 329 26.01 21.17 -0.30
CA ALA A 329 24.82 21.82 -0.84
C ALA A 329 24.17 21.01 -1.98
N ASN A 330 22.87 20.69 -1.89
CA ASN A 330 22.10 19.86 -2.85
C ASN A 330 22.64 18.43 -3.01
N CYS A 331 23.18 17.83 -1.94
CA CYS A 331 23.65 16.45 -1.90
C CYS A 331 23.08 15.71 -0.67
N GLY A 332 23.40 14.42 -0.51
CA GLY A 332 23.09 13.64 0.67
C GLY A 332 24.21 12.76 1.21
N ILE A 333 23.83 11.97 2.21
CA ILE A 333 24.62 10.91 2.83
C ILE A 333 23.75 9.66 2.91
N VAL A 334 24.33 8.51 2.60
CA VAL A 334 23.72 7.19 2.82
C VAL A 334 24.39 6.53 4.02
N VAL A 335 23.59 6.11 4.99
CA VAL A 335 24.03 5.37 6.17
C VAL A 335 23.50 3.94 6.06
N PHE A 336 24.38 2.96 5.83
CA PHE A 336 24.03 1.54 5.91
C PHE A 336 24.11 1.03 7.35
N GLY A 337 23.34 0.00 7.68
CA GLY A 337 23.36 -0.63 9.01
C GLY A 337 24.66 -1.38 9.29
N GLY A 338 25.33 -1.91 8.26
CA GLY A 338 26.54 -2.72 8.41
C GLY A 338 27.34 -2.91 7.11
N GLY A 339 28.00 -4.05 6.97
CA GLY A 339 28.73 -4.46 5.76
C GLY A 339 29.97 -3.62 5.40
N THR A 340 30.41 -3.80 4.16
CA THR A 340 31.49 -3.04 3.50
C THR A 340 30.97 -2.38 2.22
N PRO A 341 30.11 -1.33 2.31
CA PRO A 341 29.43 -0.78 1.15
C PRO A 341 30.38 -0.48 -0.02
N SER A 342 30.03 -0.98 -1.19
CA SER A 342 30.78 -0.93 -2.44
C SER A 342 29.84 -0.50 -3.57
N GLY A 343 30.02 0.72 -4.05
CA GLY A 343 29.15 1.33 -5.05
C GLY A 343 29.33 2.85 -5.09
N ALA A 344 28.83 3.48 -6.16
CA ALA A 344 28.93 4.93 -6.34
C ALA A 344 27.87 5.71 -5.54
N PHE A 345 26.69 5.12 -5.30
CA PHE A 345 25.57 5.70 -4.54
C PHE A 345 25.30 7.18 -4.88
N GLY A 346 25.27 7.48 -6.17
CA GLY A 346 25.13 8.82 -6.72
C GLY A 346 26.11 9.89 -6.23
N GLY A 347 27.30 9.46 -5.82
CA GLY A 347 28.34 10.33 -5.28
C GLY A 347 28.06 10.82 -3.86
N MET A 348 27.00 10.33 -3.21
CA MET A 348 26.74 10.64 -1.82
C MET A 348 27.86 10.11 -0.93
N GLN A 349 28.07 10.78 0.21
CA GLN A 349 28.97 10.23 1.21
C GLN A 349 28.34 8.97 1.80
N VAL A 350 29.06 7.85 1.78
CA VAL A 350 28.57 6.58 2.30
C VAL A 350 29.26 6.25 3.61
N MET A 351 28.47 5.74 4.56
CA MET A 351 28.97 5.35 5.87
C MET A 351 28.19 4.17 6.45
N VAL A 352 28.79 3.54 7.45
CA VAL A 352 28.20 2.41 8.18
C VAL A 352 27.77 2.86 9.58
N SER A 353 26.69 2.29 10.09
CA SER A 353 26.14 2.56 11.40
C SER A 353 27.21 2.46 12.50
N SER A 354 27.33 3.52 13.30
CA SER A 354 28.24 3.54 14.45
C SER A 354 27.84 2.55 15.57
N THR A 355 26.62 2.00 15.52
CA THR A 355 26.11 1.04 16.51
C THR A 355 26.13 -0.42 16.04
N GLY A 356 26.57 -0.69 14.80
CA GLY A 356 26.58 -2.02 14.20
C GLY A 356 25.20 -2.51 13.78
N GLY A 357 24.39 -1.60 13.25
CA GLY A 357 23.02 -1.80 12.75
C GLY A 357 22.19 -0.52 12.89
N LEU A 358 21.22 -0.31 11.99
CA LEU A 358 20.19 0.73 12.16
C LEU A 358 19.01 0.18 12.96
N PHE A 359 18.72 -1.12 12.82
CA PHE A 359 17.70 -1.88 13.56
C PHE A 359 16.31 -1.27 13.42
N PHE A 360 15.93 -0.89 12.21
CA PHE A 360 14.60 -0.39 11.91
C PHE A 360 13.60 -1.54 11.92
N ASN A 361 12.50 -1.37 12.64
CA ASN A 361 11.55 -2.47 12.81
C ASN A 361 10.54 -2.55 11.65
N SER A 362 10.26 -3.75 11.16
CA SER A 362 9.43 -3.94 9.96
C SER A 362 7.92 -3.74 10.16
N THR A 363 7.45 -3.62 11.40
CA THR A 363 6.02 -3.37 11.72
C THR A 363 5.71 -1.90 12.01
N ASP A 364 6.60 -1.24 12.73
CA ASP A 364 6.44 0.11 13.22
C ASP A 364 7.78 0.64 13.71
N ASP A 365 8.14 1.85 13.31
CA ASP A 365 9.27 2.54 13.91
C ASP A 365 9.13 4.06 13.78
N LEU A 366 9.91 4.77 14.59
CA LEU A 366 10.13 6.21 14.47
C LEU A 366 11.59 6.41 14.08
N ILE A 367 11.85 7.07 12.96
CA ILE A 367 13.19 7.51 12.58
C ILE A 367 13.28 9.01 12.87
N SER A 368 14.35 9.45 13.52
CA SER A 368 14.55 10.89 13.79
C SER A 368 16.00 11.28 13.59
N LEU A 369 16.22 12.34 12.81
CA LEU A 369 17.50 13.01 12.70
C LEU A 369 17.57 14.09 13.78
N VAL A 370 18.61 14.07 14.62
CA VAL A 370 18.70 14.95 15.80
C VAL A 370 20.05 15.64 15.84
N ASN A 371 20.08 16.95 16.02
CA ASN A 371 21.33 17.71 16.07
C ASN A 371 22.08 17.56 17.40
N GLU A 372 23.31 18.09 17.48
CA GLU A 372 24.17 18.00 18.69
C GLU A 372 23.56 18.60 19.96
N SER A 373 22.55 19.48 19.81
CA SER A 373 21.83 20.10 20.93
C SER A 373 20.58 19.33 21.36
N GLY A 374 20.27 18.21 20.68
CA GLY A 374 19.10 17.39 20.95
C GLY A 374 17.82 17.86 20.25
N ILE A 375 17.92 18.74 19.24
CA ILE A 375 16.76 19.24 18.47
C ILE A 375 16.57 18.35 17.26
N VAL A 376 15.35 17.83 17.07
CA VAL A 376 14.96 17.05 15.88
C VAL A 376 15.04 17.95 14.65
N GLN A 377 15.67 17.42 13.59
CA GLN A 377 15.91 18.08 12.32
C GLN A 377 15.04 17.51 11.21
N ASP A 378 14.56 16.28 11.34
CA ASP A 378 13.47 15.70 10.56
C ASP A 378 13.11 14.38 11.27
N SER A 379 11.87 13.93 11.11
CA SER A 379 11.43 12.65 11.65
C SER A 379 10.37 12.02 10.76
N TYR A 380 10.26 10.70 10.84
CA TYR A 380 9.19 9.99 10.19
C TYR A 380 8.79 8.78 11.01
N GLU A 381 7.49 8.65 11.28
CA GLU A 381 6.90 7.48 11.92
C GLU A 381 6.08 6.70 10.90
N TYR A 382 6.35 5.40 10.79
CA TYR A 382 5.57 4.51 9.93
C TYR A 382 4.91 3.40 10.73
N LEU A 383 3.76 2.94 10.21
CA LEU A 383 2.99 1.81 10.71
C LEU A 383 2.64 0.92 9.53
N THR A 384 3.28 -0.24 9.40
CA THR A 384 2.97 -1.17 8.32
C THR A 384 1.88 -2.17 8.75
N PRO A 385 0.88 -2.45 7.91
CA PRO A 385 -0.06 -3.54 8.14
C PRO A 385 0.66 -4.89 8.22
N SER A 386 0.23 -5.75 9.15
CA SER A 386 0.84 -7.05 9.41
C SER A 386 0.51 -8.10 8.33
N ASN A 387 0.97 -7.93 7.09
CA ASN A 387 0.81 -8.88 5.96
C ASN A 387 1.25 -8.33 4.59
N ASP A 388 1.82 -7.13 4.50
CA ASP A 388 2.35 -6.59 3.24
C ASP A 388 3.88 -6.68 3.19
N ASP A 389 4.43 -7.03 2.02
CA ASP A 389 5.87 -7.11 1.72
C ASP A 389 6.54 -5.72 1.57
N PHE A 390 6.10 -4.72 2.33
CA PHE A 390 6.67 -3.38 2.25
C PHE A 390 8.11 -3.39 2.75
N ARG A 391 9.02 -2.84 1.93
CA ARG A 391 10.48 -2.92 2.15
C ARG A 391 11.04 -1.61 2.69
N GLY A 392 10.53 -0.48 2.21
CA GLY A 392 11.00 0.85 2.61
C GLY A 392 10.09 1.98 2.12
N PHE A 393 10.55 3.21 2.34
CA PHE A 393 9.89 4.43 1.90
C PHE A 393 10.89 5.41 1.28
N GLY A 394 10.45 6.15 0.28
CA GLY A 394 11.17 7.28 -0.32
C GLY A 394 10.27 8.51 -0.44
N ARG A 395 10.79 9.72 -0.28
CA ARG A 395 10.01 10.94 -0.51
C ARG A 395 9.76 11.15 -2.00
N SER A 396 8.53 11.47 -2.40
CA SER A 396 8.20 11.79 -3.80
C SER A 396 7.37 13.06 -3.91
N PRO A 397 7.91 14.17 -4.46
CA PRO A 397 9.30 14.36 -4.93
C PRO A 397 10.35 14.35 -3.81
N ASP A 398 11.61 14.10 -4.15
CA ASP A 398 12.72 14.11 -3.18
C ASP A 398 12.75 15.37 -2.30
N ALA A 399 13.19 15.19 -1.05
CA ALA A 399 13.35 16.17 0.01
C ALA A 399 12.10 16.98 0.43
N THR A 400 11.02 16.98 -0.36
CA THR A 400 9.88 17.92 -0.19
C THR A 400 8.52 17.24 -0.25
N GLY A 401 8.45 16.05 -0.85
CA GLY A 401 7.24 15.26 -0.94
C GLY A 401 7.00 14.39 0.29
N ASP A 402 5.82 13.77 0.27
CA ASP A 402 5.43 12.77 1.26
C ASP A 402 6.23 11.49 1.04
N PHE A 403 6.42 10.73 2.10
CA PHE A 403 6.97 9.38 1.99
C PHE A 403 5.97 8.48 1.28
N VAL A 404 6.43 7.90 0.17
CA VAL A 404 5.71 6.89 -0.61
C VAL A 404 6.44 5.56 -0.50
N TYR A 405 5.69 4.47 -0.62
CA TYR A 405 6.27 3.14 -0.61
C TYR A 405 7.19 2.92 -1.81
N ILE A 406 8.35 2.32 -1.55
CA ILE A 406 9.28 1.82 -2.56
C ILE A 406 9.34 0.30 -2.46
N GLY A 407 9.28 -0.40 -3.60
CA GLY A 407 9.49 -1.85 -3.67
C GLY A 407 8.59 -2.60 -4.65
N GLY A 408 9.15 -3.00 -5.78
CA GLY A 408 8.77 -4.24 -6.46
C GLY A 408 9.39 -5.48 -5.77
N PRO A 409 9.08 -6.72 -6.21
CA PRO A 409 9.58 -7.96 -5.60
C PRO A 409 11.11 -8.10 -5.53
N ASP A 410 11.84 -7.32 -6.33
CA ASP A 410 13.28 -7.32 -6.54
C ASP A 410 14.01 -6.10 -5.93
N GLY A 411 13.30 -5.13 -5.36
CA GLY A 411 13.91 -3.88 -4.88
C GLY A 411 14.24 -2.84 -5.96
N SER A 412 13.80 -3.04 -7.22
CA SER A 412 14.10 -2.19 -8.40
C SER A 412 13.59 -0.73 -8.33
N LEU A 413 12.84 -0.36 -7.30
CA LEU A 413 12.37 1.02 -7.07
C LEU A 413 13.18 1.76 -6.01
N ALA A 414 14.13 1.11 -5.33
CA ALA A 414 15.05 1.78 -4.43
C ALA A 414 16.06 2.59 -5.25
N THR A 415 16.16 3.88 -4.95
CA THR A 415 16.98 4.85 -5.67
C THR A 415 18.18 5.24 -4.82
N ILE A 416 18.87 4.29 -4.19
CA ILE A 416 19.91 4.60 -3.20
C ILE A 416 20.97 5.56 -3.79
N GLY A 417 21.00 6.80 -3.30
CA GLY A 417 21.89 7.85 -3.79
C GLY A 417 21.43 8.58 -5.06
N LEU A 418 20.31 8.17 -5.65
CA LEU A 418 19.67 8.73 -6.84
C LEU A 418 18.38 9.46 -6.47
N ASP A 419 17.96 10.42 -7.29
CA ASP A 419 16.65 11.02 -7.19
C ASP A 419 15.55 10.05 -7.66
N THR A 420 14.30 10.38 -7.37
CA THR A 420 13.10 9.63 -7.78
C THR A 420 12.91 9.49 -9.30
N ALA A 421 13.72 10.17 -10.12
CA ALA A 421 13.77 9.99 -11.58
C ALA A 421 14.96 9.13 -12.04
N GLY A 422 15.76 8.59 -11.11
CA GLY A 422 16.96 7.80 -11.37
C GLY A 422 18.19 8.63 -11.71
N GLY A 423 18.16 9.96 -11.51
CA GLY A 423 19.28 10.87 -11.75
C GLY A 423 20.08 11.16 -10.48
N PHE A 424 21.23 11.83 -10.59
CA PHE A 424 22.01 12.22 -9.41
C PHE A 424 21.58 13.56 -8.81
N PHE A 425 21.78 13.68 -7.50
CA PHE A 425 21.69 14.95 -6.81
C PHE A 425 22.86 15.86 -7.20
N GLY A 426 22.55 16.99 -7.86
CA GLY A 426 23.54 17.86 -8.50
C GLY A 426 24.57 18.55 -7.58
N GLY A 427 24.49 18.34 -6.27
CA GLY A 427 25.48 18.78 -5.28
C GLY A 427 26.51 17.74 -4.87
N CYS A 428 26.33 16.47 -5.26
CA CYS A 428 27.16 15.35 -4.81
C CYS A 428 28.50 15.22 -5.52
N SER A 429 28.76 16.10 -6.49
CA SER A 429 30.05 16.25 -7.11
C SER A 429 30.45 17.72 -7.24
N SER A 430 31.75 17.96 -7.14
CA SER A 430 32.37 19.26 -7.44
C SER A 430 33.06 19.27 -8.81
N ALA A 431 33.07 18.14 -9.50
CA ALA A 431 33.63 18.00 -10.83
C ALA A 431 32.62 18.47 -11.90
N GLY A 432 33.12 18.77 -13.09
CA GLY A 432 32.23 19.05 -14.22
C GLY A 432 31.51 17.78 -14.65
N ASP A 433 30.65 17.91 -15.64
CA ASP A 433 30.15 16.79 -16.45
C ASP A 433 30.66 17.10 -17.87
N SER A 434 31.72 16.41 -18.26
CA SER A 434 32.53 16.73 -19.43
C SER A 434 31.90 16.27 -20.74
N ASP A 435 31.03 15.26 -20.73
CA ASP A 435 30.33 14.76 -21.92
C ASP A 435 28.81 14.98 -21.91
N GLY A 436 28.23 15.41 -20.79
CA GLY A 436 26.86 15.87 -20.69
C GLY A 436 25.83 14.76 -20.58
N ASP A 437 26.19 13.60 -20.04
CA ASP A 437 25.28 12.47 -19.84
C ASP A 437 24.53 12.49 -18.50
N GLY A 438 24.87 13.44 -17.63
CA GLY A 438 24.27 13.60 -16.31
C GLY A 438 25.09 13.03 -15.15
N ILE A 439 26.23 12.37 -15.44
CA ILE A 439 27.15 11.81 -14.46
C ILE A 439 28.37 12.75 -14.29
N PRO A 440 28.67 13.22 -13.08
CA PRO A 440 29.85 14.08 -12.86
C PRO A 440 31.20 13.34 -13.02
N ASP A 441 32.20 14.00 -13.62
CA ASP A 441 33.51 13.42 -14.04
C ASP A 441 34.29 12.65 -12.96
N ASP A 442 34.05 12.93 -11.67
CA ASP A 442 34.77 12.29 -10.55
C ASP A 442 34.10 11.01 -10.05
N ILE A 443 32.86 10.76 -10.45
CA ILE A 443 32.12 9.51 -10.23
C ILE A 443 31.76 8.80 -11.54
N ASP A 444 32.01 9.45 -12.68
CA ASP A 444 31.85 8.89 -14.01
C ASP A 444 32.95 7.88 -14.35
N ASN A 445 32.59 6.62 -14.59
CA ASN A 445 33.52 5.60 -15.08
C ASN A 445 33.89 5.81 -16.57
N CYS A 446 33.22 6.73 -17.27
CA CYS A 446 33.57 7.23 -18.59
C CYS A 446 33.49 8.77 -18.74
N PRO A 447 34.38 9.56 -18.09
CA PRO A 447 34.31 11.04 -18.00
C PRO A 447 34.33 11.85 -19.31
N ASN A 448 34.37 11.22 -20.47
CA ASN A 448 34.38 11.89 -21.77
C ASN A 448 33.54 11.15 -22.84
N VAL A 449 32.82 10.10 -22.46
CA VAL A 449 31.93 9.32 -23.31
C VAL A 449 30.65 9.05 -22.55
N GLN A 450 29.55 9.61 -23.06
CA GLN A 450 28.23 9.48 -22.45
C GLN A 450 27.84 8.01 -22.19
N ASN A 451 27.58 7.69 -20.93
CA ASN A 451 27.11 6.40 -20.43
C ASN A 451 26.37 6.58 -19.10
N SER A 452 25.17 7.16 -19.19
CA SER A 452 24.34 7.44 -18.02
C SER A 452 23.97 6.21 -17.17
N ASP A 453 24.16 5.01 -17.71
CA ASP A 453 23.97 3.71 -17.06
C ASP A 453 25.18 3.23 -16.25
N GLN A 454 26.37 3.80 -16.47
CA GLN A 454 27.62 3.51 -15.75
C GLN A 454 27.99 2.01 -15.74
N SER A 455 27.62 1.25 -16.78
CA SER A 455 27.97 -0.16 -16.93
C SER A 455 29.49 -0.37 -16.98
N ASP A 456 29.99 -1.34 -16.21
CA ASP A 456 31.41 -1.74 -16.06
C ASP A 456 31.45 -3.23 -15.70
N CYS A 457 31.33 -4.10 -16.71
CA CYS A 457 31.09 -5.52 -16.47
C CYS A 457 32.26 -6.25 -15.79
N ASP A 458 33.48 -5.71 -15.89
CA ASP A 458 34.70 -6.33 -15.38
C ASP A 458 35.24 -5.65 -14.10
N ASP A 459 34.47 -4.71 -13.55
CA ASP A 459 34.71 -3.95 -12.32
C ASP A 459 36.09 -3.27 -12.29
N ASN A 460 36.64 -2.91 -13.45
CA ASN A 460 38.00 -2.36 -13.51
C ASN A 460 38.05 -0.84 -13.28
N GLY A 461 36.87 -0.19 -13.21
CA GLY A 461 36.68 1.24 -13.00
C GLY A 461 36.74 2.08 -14.28
N ILE A 462 36.66 1.43 -15.44
CA ILE A 462 36.52 2.06 -16.77
C ILE A 462 35.23 1.51 -17.35
N GLY A 463 34.25 2.38 -17.61
CA GLY A 463 32.97 1.90 -18.13
C GLY A 463 33.08 1.31 -19.53
N ASP A 464 32.17 0.38 -19.83
CA ASP A 464 32.11 -0.38 -21.09
C ASP A 464 32.14 0.56 -22.30
N ALA A 465 31.41 1.67 -22.22
CA ALA A 465 31.29 2.68 -23.28
C ALA A 465 32.61 3.37 -23.67
N CYS A 466 33.57 3.47 -22.76
CA CYS A 466 34.85 4.14 -22.97
C CYS A 466 36.05 3.21 -22.85
N GLU A 467 35.84 1.90 -22.75
CA GLU A 467 36.91 0.93 -22.61
C GLU A 467 37.70 0.78 -23.92
N ALA A 468 38.72 1.62 -24.05
CA ALA A 468 39.53 1.72 -25.25
C ALA A 468 40.50 0.53 -25.38
N GLY A 469 40.14 -0.44 -26.22
CA GLY A 469 40.98 -1.59 -26.55
C GLY A 469 40.38 -2.93 -26.18
N ALA A 470 39.22 -2.92 -25.51
CA ALA A 470 38.28 -4.03 -25.56
C ALA A 470 37.88 -4.30 -27.02
N SER A 471 37.78 -5.57 -27.38
CA SER A 471 37.19 -5.95 -28.65
C SER A 471 35.67 -5.76 -28.50
N ASP A 472 35.07 -5.02 -29.43
CA ASP A 472 33.62 -4.88 -29.59
C ASP A 472 33.35 -5.11 -31.08
N CYS A 473 33.15 -6.38 -31.43
CA CYS A 473 33.10 -6.83 -32.81
C CYS A 473 31.72 -6.58 -33.45
N ASN A 474 30.65 -6.55 -32.65
CA ASN A 474 29.28 -6.28 -33.08
C ASN A 474 28.92 -4.77 -33.05
N SER A 475 29.80 -3.95 -32.44
CA SER A 475 29.69 -2.49 -32.31
C SER A 475 28.45 -2.02 -31.55
N ASN A 476 28.02 -2.78 -30.55
CA ASN A 476 26.88 -2.44 -29.69
C ASN A 476 27.26 -1.50 -28.53
N GLY A 477 28.56 -1.27 -28.30
CA GLY A 477 29.08 -0.44 -27.19
C GLY A 477 29.37 -1.21 -25.90
N ILE A 478 29.25 -2.54 -25.92
CA ILE A 478 29.57 -3.49 -24.86
C ILE A 478 30.79 -4.31 -25.34
N PRO A 479 31.83 -4.51 -24.51
CA PRO A 479 32.93 -5.41 -24.84
C PRO A 479 32.48 -6.85 -25.13
N ASP A 480 33.13 -7.52 -26.09
CA ASP A 480 32.94 -8.92 -26.46
C ASP A 480 32.96 -9.86 -25.23
N SER A 481 33.82 -9.57 -24.24
CA SER A 481 33.89 -10.34 -22.99
C SER A 481 32.64 -10.17 -22.12
N CYS A 482 32.10 -8.95 -22.05
CA CYS A 482 30.87 -8.67 -21.31
C CYS A 482 29.68 -9.34 -22.01
N ASP A 483 29.61 -9.27 -23.34
CA ASP A 483 28.55 -9.93 -24.11
C ASP A 483 28.50 -11.45 -23.88
N ILE A 484 29.67 -12.08 -23.72
CA ILE A 484 29.78 -13.53 -23.44
C ILE A 484 29.42 -13.85 -21.99
N ASP A 485 29.93 -13.05 -21.03
CA ASP A 485 29.70 -13.29 -19.60
C ASP A 485 28.21 -13.08 -19.23
N ASP A 486 27.55 -12.09 -19.84
CA ASP A 486 26.11 -11.81 -19.67
C ASP A 486 25.20 -12.70 -20.54
N GLN A 487 25.77 -13.61 -21.34
CA GLN A 487 25.06 -14.51 -22.26
C GLN A 487 24.17 -13.78 -23.28
N THR A 488 24.42 -12.50 -23.54
CA THR A 488 23.77 -11.74 -24.62
C THR A 488 24.30 -12.18 -25.99
N SER A 489 25.52 -12.72 -26.03
CA SER A 489 26.11 -13.39 -27.18
C SER A 489 26.72 -14.76 -26.81
N GLY A 490 26.60 -15.74 -27.71
CA GLY A 490 27.20 -17.07 -27.53
C GLY A 490 28.69 -17.08 -27.87
N ASP A 491 29.47 -17.94 -27.21
CA ASP A 491 30.84 -18.30 -27.60
C ASP A 491 31.02 -19.82 -27.51
N CYS A 492 30.46 -20.53 -28.49
CA CYS A 492 30.42 -21.99 -28.42
C CYS A 492 31.80 -22.64 -28.61
N ASN A 493 32.74 -21.92 -29.21
CA ASN A 493 34.09 -22.42 -29.46
C ASN A 493 35.10 -21.97 -28.36
N THR A 494 34.65 -21.16 -27.41
CA THR A 494 35.36 -20.69 -26.21
C THR A 494 36.63 -19.89 -26.51
N ASN A 495 36.64 -19.14 -27.62
CA ASN A 495 37.82 -18.39 -28.04
C ASN A 495 37.85 -16.94 -27.51
N GLY A 496 36.78 -16.49 -26.84
CA GLY A 496 36.61 -15.13 -26.33
C GLY A 496 36.15 -14.12 -27.38
N VAL A 497 35.53 -14.58 -28.47
CA VAL A 497 34.90 -13.78 -29.52
C VAL A 497 33.48 -14.31 -29.72
N PRO A 498 32.45 -13.44 -29.71
CA PRO A 498 31.08 -13.82 -29.97
C PRO A 498 30.89 -14.61 -31.29
N ASP A 499 29.98 -15.59 -31.26
CA ASP A 499 29.64 -16.48 -32.38
C ASP A 499 29.21 -15.67 -33.62
N GLU A 500 28.44 -14.58 -33.46
CA GLU A 500 28.04 -13.71 -34.56
C GLU A 500 29.24 -13.01 -35.24
N CYS A 501 30.33 -12.82 -34.51
CA CYS A 501 31.54 -12.19 -35.01
C CYS A 501 32.46 -13.20 -35.71
N ASP A 502 32.55 -14.40 -35.14
CA ASP A 502 33.21 -15.54 -35.78
C ASP A 502 32.50 -15.96 -37.09
N LEU A 503 31.18 -15.80 -37.18
CA LEU A 503 30.43 -15.99 -38.43
C LEU A 503 30.73 -14.90 -39.45
N ASN A 504 30.83 -13.65 -39.01
CA ASN A 504 31.08 -12.50 -39.89
C ASN A 504 32.50 -12.50 -40.47
N ASP A 505 33.49 -13.04 -39.74
CA ASP A 505 34.88 -13.12 -40.21
C ASP A 505 35.22 -14.47 -40.89
N GLY A 506 34.31 -15.45 -40.79
CA GLY A 506 34.39 -16.76 -41.43
C GLY A 506 35.21 -17.78 -40.65
N THR A 507 35.42 -17.56 -39.35
CA THR A 507 36.06 -18.50 -38.41
C THR A 507 35.15 -19.68 -38.12
N LEU A 508 33.83 -19.47 -38.09
CA LEU A 508 32.81 -20.52 -38.03
C LEU A 508 31.99 -20.59 -39.33
N GLU A 509 31.43 -21.77 -39.64
CA GLU A 509 30.52 -21.98 -40.79
C GLU A 509 29.08 -21.98 -40.29
N ASP A 510 28.17 -21.37 -41.05
CA ASP A 510 26.71 -21.48 -40.91
C ASP A 510 26.17 -21.93 -42.28
N THR A 511 26.07 -23.25 -42.46
CA THR A 511 25.71 -23.85 -43.75
C THR A 511 24.21 -23.70 -44.03
N ASN A 512 23.38 -23.66 -42.99
CA ASN A 512 21.93 -23.64 -43.11
C ASN A 512 21.32 -22.22 -43.08
N GLY A 513 22.10 -21.22 -42.68
CA GLY A 513 21.78 -19.80 -42.71
C GLY A 513 20.91 -19.32 -41.55
N ASN A 514 20.86 -20.04 -40.44
CA ASN A 514 20.01 -19.70 -39.29
C ASN A 514 20.70 -18.80 -38.25
N SER A 515 21.93 -18.34 -38.53
CA SER A 515 22.74 -17.47 -37.65
C SER A 515 23.25 -18.12 -36.36
N VAL A 516 23.14 -19.45 -36.24
CA VAL A 516 23.84 -20.25 -35.24
C VAL A 516 24.98 -20.98 -35.96
N PRO A 517 26.23 -20.91 -35.47
CA PRO A 517 27.31 -21.58 -36.18
C PRO A 517 27.15 -23.11 -36.13
N ASP A 518 27.39 -23.82 -37.25
CA ASP A 518 27.22 -25.28 -37.41
C ASP A 518 27.94 -26.10 -36.31
N SER A 519 29.01 -25.57 -35.72
CA SER A 519 29.73 -26.22 -34.60
C SER A 519 29.04 -26.08 -33.25
N CYS A 520 28.21 -25.06 -33.12
CA CYS A 520 27.32 -24.79 -31.99
C CYS A 520 25.94 -25.41 -32.22
N GLU A 521 25.61 -25.71 -33.48
CA GLU A 521 24.41 -26.43 -33.83
C GLU A 521 24.48 -27.89 -33.38
N VAL A 522 23.43 -28.28 -32.68
CA VAL A 522 23.10 -29.68 -32.49
C VAL A 522 22.33 -30.10 -33.73
N ASP A 523 22.72 -31.21 -34.37
CA ASP A 523 21.96 -31.82 -35.48
C ASP A 523 20.57 -32.24 -34.96
N VAL A 524 19.63 -31.30 -34.91
CA VAL A 524 18.22 -31.53 -34.61
C VAL A 524 17.56 -31.99 -35.92
N PRO A 525 17.05 -33.23 -36.01
CA PRO A 525 16.51 -33.71 -37.27
C PRO A 525 15.21 -32.96 -37.63
N ALA A 526 15.25 -32.12 -38.67
CA ALA A 526 14.14 -31.26 -39.06
C ALA A 526 12.84 -31.98 -39.46
N ASP A 527 12.91 -33.29 -39.75
CA ASP A 527 11.77 -34.12 -40.17
C ASP A 527 11.41 -35.18 -39.11
N VAL A 528 11.83 -35.03 -37.85
CA VAL A 528 11.45 -35.93 -36.74
C VAL A 528 10.57 -35.16 -35.76
N TYR A 529 9.42 -35.74 -35.39
CA TYR A 529 8.49 -35.11 -34.46
C TYR A 529 7.54 -36.12 -33.81
N ILE A 530 6.95 -35.74 -32.68
CA ILE A 530 5.91 -36.51 -31.99
C ILE A 530 4.64 -36.42 -32.81
N ASN A 531 4.07 -37.57 -33.17
CA ASN A 531 2.95 -37.68 -34.10
C ASN A 531 1.63 -38.06 -33.44
N GLU A 532 1.69 -38.92 -32.42
CA GLU A 532 0.52 -39.45 -31.74
C GLU A 532 0.90 -39.87 -30.31
N VAL A 533 0.06 -39.54 -29.34
CA VAL A 533 0.25 -39.89 -27.94
C VAL A 533 -1.07 -40.38 -27.36
N ARG A 534 -1.00 -41.49 -26.62
CA ARG A 534 -2.14 -42.07 -25.93
C ARG A 534 -1.80 -42.34 -24.46
N ARG A 535 -2.69 -41.90 -23.57
CA ARG A 535 -2.60 -42.04 -22.11
C ARG A 535 -3.98 -42.24 -21.48
N ASP A 536 -4.05 -42.79 -20.27
CA ASP A 536 -5.25 -42.79 -19.42
C ASP A 536 -6.52 -43.38 -20.09
N GLU A 537 -6.43 -44.63 -20.56
CA GLU A 537 -7.60 -45.27 -21.15
C GLU A 537 -8.67 -45.66 -20.11
N PRO A 538 -9.98 -45.64 -20.46
CA PRO A 538 -11.03 -46.09 -19.57
C PRO A 538 -10.88 -47.56 -19.15
N GLY A 539 -10.36 -47.80 -17.93
CA GLY A 539 -10.16 -49.14 -17.39
C GLY A 539 -8.75 -49.34 -16.86
N PRO A 540 -8.19 -50.56 -16.94
CA PRO A 540 -6.77 -50.78 -16.71
C PRO A 540 -5.96 -50.11 -17.83
N ASP A 541 -4.99 -49.29 -17.46
CA ASP A 541 -4.10 -48.64 -18.42
C ASP A 541 -3.09 -49.64 -18.95
N LEU A 542 -3.33 -50.12 -20.17
CA LEU A 542 -2.52 -51.16 -20.80
C LEU A 542 -1.98 -50.71 -22.14
N ASN A 543 -2.49 -49.62 -22.72
CA ASN A 543 -2.24 -49.27 -24.11
C ASN A 543 -1.65 -47.85 -24.26
N ASP A 544 -0.74 -47.45 -23.37
CA ASP A 544 -0.01 -46.18 -23.48
C ASP A 544 1.08 -46.26 -24.54
N TYR A 545 1.17 -45.21 -25.35
CA TYR A 545 2.23 -45.07 -26.35
C TYR A 545 2.53 -43.63 -26.73
N VAL A 546 3.75 -43.47 -27.23
CA VAL A 546 4.20 -42.30 -27.98
C VAL A 546 4.66 -42.78 -29.35
N GLU A 547 4.09 -42.21 -30.40
CA GLU A 547 4.52 -42.41 -31.78
C GLU A 547 5.32 -41.21 -32.25
N VAL A 548 6.51 -41.47 -32.78
CA VAL A 548 7.38 -40.45 -33.39
C VAL A 548 7.42 -40.70 -34.90
N LEU A 549 7.12 -39.69 -35.71
CA LEU A 549 7.26 -39.77 -37.16
C LEU A 549 8.64 -39.29 -37.59
N GLY A 550 9.19 -39.91 -38.63
CA GLY A 550 10.41 -39.44 -39.27
C GLY A 550 10.77 -40.19 -40.56
N PRO A 551 11.76 -39.73 -41.32
CA PRO A 551 12.15 -40.40 -42.55
C PRO A 551 12.68 -41.81 -42.26
N SER A 552 12.25 -42.80 -43.05
CA SER A 552 12.70 -44.18 -42.87
C SER A 552 14.23 -44.31 -42.82
N GLY A 553 14.73 -44.97 -41.77
CA GLY A 553 16.15 -45.15 -41.51
C GLY A 553 16.83 -43.96 -40.82
N GLN A 554 16.10 -42.92 -40.43
CA GLN A 554 16.59 -41.84 -39.57
C GLN A 554 17.13 -42.43 -38.28
N SER A 555 18.36 -42.05 -37.92
CA SER A 555 18.97 -42.45 -36.65
C SER A 555 18.41 -41.60 -35.51
N MET A 556 18.18 -42.24 -34.37
CA MET A 556 17.75 -41.60 -33.12
C MET A 556 18.92 -41.49 -32.11
N ASP A 557 20.16 -41.66 -32.57
CA ASP A 557 21.36 -41.57 -31.72
C ASP A 557 21.45 -40.18 -31.08
N GLY A 558 21.55 -40.14 -29.74
CA GLY A 558 21.61 -38.89 -28.98
C GLY A 558 20.25 -38.21 -28.79
N ILE A 559 19.13 -38.82 -29.19
CA ILE A 559 17.78 -38.32 -28.90
C ILE A 559 17.22 -39.07 -27.69
N SER A 560 16.59 -38.33 -26.78
CA SER A 560 15.83 -38.90 -25.65
C SER A 560 14.40 -38.38 -25.69
N LEU A 561 13.45 -39.25 -25.35
CA LEU A 561 12.09 -38.86 -25.02
C LEU A 561 12.03 -38.62 -23.51
N ILE A 562 11.60 -37.43 -23.11
CA ILE A 562 11.42 -37.06 -21.71
C ILE A 562 9.97 -36.66 -21.45
N ILE A 563 9.49 -36.95 -20.25
CA ILE A 563 8.21 -36.49 -19.72
C ILE A 563 8.49 -35.60 -18.51
N ILE A 564 7.92 -34.41 -18.51
CA ILE A 564 8.01 -33.42 -17.43
C ILE A 564 6.59 -33.22 -16.87
N GLY A 565 6.43 -33.30 -15.55
CA GLY A 565 5.16 -33.15 -14.84
C GLY A 565 5.35 -32.53 -13.45
N ASP A 566 4.40 -32.76 -12.56
CA ASP A 566 4.43 -32.35 -11.15
C ASP A 566 4.99 -33.47 -10.26
N GLY A 567 6.32 -33.47 -10.11
CA GLY A 567 6.97 -34.39 -9.20
C GLY A 567 6.53 -34.17 -7.75
N ALA A 568 7.05 -34.99 -6.83
CA ALA A 568 6.70 -34.90 -5.42
C ALA A 568 7.02 -33.55 -4.72
N ASP A 569 7.85 -32.71 -5.36
CA ASP A 569 8.42 -31.48 -4.81
C ASP A 569 7.96 -30.20 -5.55
N GLY A 570 7.25 -30.28 -6.69
CA GLY A 570 6.90 -29.11 -7.52
C GLY A 570 6.69 -29.45 -8.99
N ASP A 571 6.34 -28.44 -9.80
CA ASP A 571 6.19 -28.57 -11.26
C ASP A 571 7.58 -28.61 -11.93
N GLY A 572 7.66 -29.06 -13.19
CA GLY A 572 8.94 -29.04 -13.92
C GLY A 572 9.86 -30.22 -13.62
N VAL A 573 9.36 -31.27 -12.99
CA VAL A 573 10.15 -32.45 -12.64
C VAL A 573 10.17 -33.47 -13.78
N ILE A 574 11.35 -34.02 -14.08
CA ILE A 574 11.50 -35.11 -15.05
C ILE A 574 10.99 -36.43 -14.46
N GLU A 575 9.96 -37.00 -15.08
CA GLU A 575 9.26 -38.20 -14.59
C GLU A 575 9.52 -39.45 -15.44
N GLU A 576 10.00 -39.27 -16.67
CA GLU A 576 10.40 -40.38 -17.54
C GLU A 576 11.56 -39.95 -18.42
N VAL A 577 12.49 -40.88 -18.65
CA VAL A 577 13.62 -40.66 -19.55
C VAL A 577 13.85 -41.94 -20.35
N ILE A 578 13.54 -41.87 -21.64
CA ILE A 578 13.73 -42.96 -22.58
C ILE A 578 14.82 -42.57 -23.58
N ASP A 579 16.01 -43.17 -23.44
CA ASP A 579 17.11 -43.04 -24.39
C ASP A 579 16.79 -43.79 -25.68
N LEU A 580 16.67 -43.08 -26.80
CA LEU A 580 16.36 -43.63 -28.12
C LEU A 580 17.62 -44.02 -28.91
N SER A 581 18.81 -43.86 -28.31
CA SER A 581 20.07 -44.15 -28.98
C SER A 581 20.17 -45.61 -29.43
N GLY A 582 20.66 -45.80 -30.66
CA GLY A 582 20.75 -47.11 -31.31
C GLY A 582 19.48 -47.55 -32.03
N LEU A 583 18.39 -46.79 -31.93
CA LEU A 583 17.17 -47.00 -32.73
C LEU A 583 17.24 -46.25 -34.06
N THR A 584 16.40 -46.69 -34.99
CA THR A 584 16.16 -46.01 -36.26
C THR A 584 14.67 -46.01 -36.57
N VAL A 585 14.17 -44.94 -37.16
CA VAL A 585 12.78 -44.87 -37.63
C VAL A 585 12.49 -45.97 -38.66
N GLY A 586 11.36 -46.66 -38.50
CA GLY A 586 10.96 -47.84 -39.25
C GLY A 586 10.73 -47.61 -40.75
N SER A 587 10.37 -48.68 -41.48
CA SER A 587 10.06 -48.60 -42.92
C SER A 587 8.70 -47.96 -43.25
N ASP A 588 7.87 -47.81 -42.24
CA ASP A 588 6.58 -47.14 -42.18
C ASP A 588 6.71 -45.64 -41.85
N ASN A 589 7.93 -45.13 -41.67
CA ASN A 589 8.22 -43.74 -41.26
C ASN A 589 7.78 -43.40 -39.84
N ALA A 590 7.52 -44.40 -39.00
CA ALA A 590 7.19 -44.22 -37.60
C ALA A 590 8.17 -44.96 -36.68
N LEU A 591 8.26 -44.50 -35.45
CA LEU A 591 8.91 -45.17 -34.33
C LEU A 591 7.88 -45.27 -33.20
N LEU A 592 7.39 -46.48 -32.93
CA LEU A 592 6.38 -46.72 -31.91
C LEU A 592 7.03 -47.12 -30.58
N ILE A 593 6.82 -46.31 -29.54
CA ILE A 593 7.30 -46.52 -28.17
C ILE A 593 6.10 -46.85 -27.29
N CYS A 594 6.06 -48.04 -26.69
CA CYS A 594 4.91 -48.46 -25.87
C CYS A 594 5.29 -49.33 -24.67
N ALA A 595 4.31 -49.52 -23.78
CA ALA A 595 4.43 -50.40 -22.61
C ALA A 595 4.48 -51.89 -22.99
N ASP A 596 5.05 -52.73 -22.11
CA ASP A 596 5.05 -54.19 -22.29
C ASP A 596 3.65 -54.84 -22.09
N THR A 597 2.69 -54.05 -21.62
CA THR A 597 1.27 -54.37 -21.45
C THR A 597 0.42 -54.09 -22.69
N PHE A 598 0.97 -53.49 -23.75
CA PHE A 598 0.26 -53.03 -24.95
C PHE A 598 -0.44 -54.15 -25.73
N THR A 599 -1.71 -53.94 -26.10
CA THR A 599 -2.57 -54.95 -26.74
C THR A 599 -3.38 -54.49 -27.97
N LEU A 600 -3.35 -53.20 -28.35
CA LEU A 600 -4.10 -52.71 -29.52
C LEU A 600 -3.54 -53.26 -30.85
N ALA A 601 -4.46 -53.59 -31.77
CA ALA A 601 -4.19 -54.02 -33.14
C ALA A 601 -4.55 -52.87 -34.10
N PRO A 602 -3.89 -52.69 -35.27
CA PRO A 602 -3.10 -53.68 -36.02
C PRO A 602 -1.58 -53.44 -35.98
N ILE A 603 -0.92 -53.65 -34.84
CA ILE A 603 0.55 -53.58 -34.78
C ILE A 603 1.21 -54.64 -35.68
N VAL A 604 2.24 -54.23 -36.43
CA VAL A 604 3.18 -55.14 -37.13
C VAL A 604 4.40 -55.48 -36.25
N SER A 605 4.87 -54.54 -35.42
CA SER A 605 5.76 -54.73 -34.25
C SER A 605 6.12 -53.37 -33.65
N ALA A 606 6.02 -53.17 -32.33
CA ALA A 606 6.57 -51.96 -31.69
C ALA A 606 8.10 -51.90 -31.86
N ASP A 607 8.65 -50.71 -32.04
CA ASP A 607 10.08 -50.50 -32.24
C ASP A 607 10.84 -50.48 -30.91
N LEU A 608 10.21 -49.94 -29.86
CA LEU A 608 10.70 -50.00 -28.48
C LEU A 608 9.57 -50.40 -27.52
N ILE A 609 9.83 -51.42 -26.71
CA ILE A 609 8.96 -51.82 -25.60
C ILE A 609 9.68 -51.44 -24.30
N VAL A 610 9.09 -50.52 -23.54
CA VAL A 610 9.63 -50.04 -22.27
C VAL A 610 9.23 -50.99 -21.14
N GLU A 611 10.21 -51.48 -20.37
CA GLU A 611 9.96 -52.39 -19.24
C GLU A 611 9.30 -51.62 -18.08
N GLY A 612 8.03 -51.93 -17.79
CA GLY A 612 7.30 -51.30 -16.68
C GLY A 612 6.22 -50.29 -17.10
N ALA A 613 6.14 -49.94 -18.39
CA ALA A 613 5.31 -48.90 -19.03
C ALA A 613 6.06 -47.58 -19.30
N VAL A 614 5.48 -46.74 -20.16
CA VAL A 614 5.88 -45.34 -20.35
C VAL A 614 5.12 -44.55 -19.29
N ASN A 615 5.80 -43.82 -18.40
CA ASN A 615 5.12 -43.03 -17.36
C ASN A 615 4.45 -41.79 -17.98
N LEU A 616 3.31 -41.99 -18.62
CA LEU A 616 2.38 -40.93 -19.01
C LEU A 616 1.35 -40.86 -17.90
N GLU A 617 1.54 -39.96 -16.94
CA GLU A 617 0.75 -39.88 -15.71
C GLU A 617 -0.75 -39.74 -16.00
N ASN A 618 -1.64 -39.88 -15.02
CA ASN A 618 -3.09 -39.83 -15.25
C ASN A 618 -3.68 -38.63 -14.54
N SER A 619 -4.45 -37.81 -15.26
CA SER A 619 -5.12 -36.61 -14.74
C SER A 619 -4.23 -35.40 -14.42
N ASP A 620 -2.98 -35.37 -14.91
CA ASP A 620 -2.06 -34.24 -14.69
C ASP A 620 -1.64 -33.52 -16.00
N ASN A 621 -1.24 -32.25 -15.92
CA ASN A 621 -0.59 -31.54 -17.03
C ASN A 621 0.83 -32.07 -17.21
N ILE A 622 1.14 -32.61 -18.39
CA ILE A 622 2.48 -33.11 -18.71
C ILE A 622 3.02 -32.48 -19.98
N THR A 623 4.34 -32.31 -20.02
CA THR A 623 5.11 -31.98 -21.23
C THR A 623 5.83 -33.21 -21.73
N ILE A 624 5.53 -33.62 -22.96
CA ILE A 624 6.23 -34.69 -23.67
C ILE A 624 7.21 -34.03 -24.65
N ALA A 625 8.51 -34.26 -24.49
CA ALA A 625 9.53 -33.64 -25.33
C ALA A 625 10.55 -34.65 -25.87
N LEU A 626 10.91 -34.48 -27.13
CA LEU A 626 12.09 -35.10 -27.75
C LEU A 626 13.25 -34.10 -27.66
N VAL A 627 14.33 -34.50 -27.00
CA VAL A 627 15.50 -33.64 -26.76
C VAL A 627 16.79 -34.31 -27.20
N THR A 628 17.79 -33.52 -27.56
CA THR A 628 19.09 -33.98 -28.04
C THR A 628 20.18 -33.87 -26.97
N ASN A 629 21.08 -34.85 -26.92
CA ASN A 629 22.19 -34.92 -25.96
C ASN A 629 21.76 -34.71 -24.50
N PHE A 630 20.69 -35.39 -24.10
CA PHE A 630 20.17 -35.30 -22.74
C PHE A 630 21.23 -35.76 -21.71
N THR A 631 21.43 -34.94 -20.68
CA THR A 631 22.37 -35.15 -19.57
C THR A 631 21.70 -35.13 -18.20
N GLY A 632 20.39 -34.87 -18.17
CA GLY A 632 19.61 -34.81 -16.95
C GLY A 632 19.37 -36.18 -16.34
N THR A 633 18.63 -36.19 -15.24
CA THR A 633 18.29 -37.43 -14.51
C THR A 633 16.82 -37.49 -14.14
N LEU A 634 16.28 -38.70 -14.02
CA LEU A 634 14.95 -38.95 -13.48
C LEU A 634 14.78 -38.31 -12.08
N ASN A 635 13.64 -37.64 -11.85
CA ASN A 635 13.28 -36.79 -10.69
C ASN A 635 14.11 -35.52 -10.54
N GLN A 636 14.84 -35.10 -11.59
CA GLN A 636 15.45 -33.78 -11.57
C GLN A 636 14.37 -32.73 -11.83
N ASP A 637 14.28 -31.79 -10.89
CA ASP A 637 13.48 -30.59 -11.00
C ASP A 637 14.18 -29.57 -11.93
N LEU A 638 13.46 -29.12 -12.95
CA LEU A 638 13.94 -28.20 -13.98
C LEU A 638 13.39 -26.77 -13.84
N ASP A 639 12.38 -26.56 -13.01
CA ASP A 639 11.71 -25.28 -12.73
C ASP A 639 11.67 -25.11 -11.21
N THR A 640 12.85 -24.85 -10.62
CA THR A 640 13.06 -24.95 -9.18
C THR A 640 12.37 -23.84 -8.39
N ASP A 641 11.87 -22.82 -9.06
CA ASP A 641 11.09 -21.74 -8.48
C ASP A 641 9.58 -21.80 -8.84
N ASP A 642 9.14 -22.88 -9.52
CA ASP A 642 7.76 -23.16 -9.93
C ASP A 642 7.11 -22.00 -10.73
N ASN A 643 7.89 -21.23 -11.48
CA ASN A 643 7.41 -20.00 -12.13
C ASN A 643 6.78 -20.25 -13.52
N GLY A 644 6.82 -21.49 -14.02
CA GLY A 644 6.35 -21.87 -15.36
C GLY A 644 7.41 -21.70 -16.46
N THR A 645 8.66 -21.45 -16.09
CA THR A 645 9.82 -21.34 -16.98
C THR A 645 10.92 -22.26 -16.49
N LEU A 646 11.46 -23.10 -17.37
CA LEU A 646 12.55 -24.01 -16.98
C LEU A 646 13.83 -23.21 -16.71
N ASP A 647 14.34 -23.29 -15.47
CA ASP A 647 15.61 -22.71 -15.03
C ASP A 647 16.81 -23.43 -15.66
N ILE A 648 16.67 -24.74 -15.86
CA ILE A 648 17.72 -25.59 -16.39
C ILE A 648 17.19 -26.48 -17.50
N THR A 649 17.97 -26.58 -18.57
CA THR A 649 17.65 -27.41 -19.73
C THR A 649 18.82 -28.37 -19.97
N PRO A 650 18.85 -29.56 -19.33
CA PRO A 650 19.98 -30.48 -19.41
C PRO A 650 20.01 -31.26 -20.74
N TRP A 651 19.79 -30.58 -21.85
CA TRP A 651 19.88 -31.06 -23.23
C TRP A 651 20.48 -29.94 -24.09
N LEU A 652 21.01 -30.28 -25.25
CA LEU A 652 21.60 -29.28 -26.14
C LEU A 652 20.60 -28.68 -27.14
N GLY A 653 19.45 -29.33 -27.36
CA GLY A 653 18.41 -28.82 -28.25
C GLY A 653 17.13 -29.63 -28.17
N VAL A 654 16.01 -29.01 -28.55
CA VAL A 654 14.68 -29.63 -28.60
C VAL A 654 14.38 -30.05 -30.04
N VAL A 655 13.99 -31.31 -30.23
CA VAL A 655 13.52 -31.84 -31.52
C VAL A 655 12.05 -31.49 -31.72
N ASP A 656 11.22 -31.78 -30.73
CA ASP A 656 9.79 -31.49 -30.75
C ASP A 656 9.21 -31.59 -29.33
N ALA A 657 8.11 -30.88 -29.06
CA ALA A 657 7.42 -30.93 -27.77
C ALA A 657 5.91 -30.82 -27.93
N VAL A 658 5.16 -31.40 -26.99
CA VAL A 658 3.71 -31.25 -26.87
C VAL A 658 3.27 -31.33 -25.41
N GLY A 659 2.35 -30.45 -25.02
CA GLY A 659 1.72 -30.47 -23.71
C GLY A 659 0.37 -31.19 -23.78
N SER A 660 0.09 -32.07 -22.83
CA SER A 660 -1.24 -32.65 -22.62
C SER A 660 -1.81 -32.07 -21.33
N VAL A 661 -2.82 -31.21 -21.45
CA VAL A 661 -3.24 -30.36 -20.32
C VAL A 661 -4.70 -30.60 -19.91
N GLU A 662 -4.97 -30.72 -18.61
CA GLU A 662 -6.28 -30.72 -17.93
C GLU A 662 -6.84 -29.31 -17.72
N ASN A 663 -5.98 -28.28 -17.70
CA ASN A 663 -6.42 -26.89 -17.63
C ASN A 663 -5.46 -25.98 -18.40
N THR A 664 -5.97 -24.85 -18.91
CA THR A 664 -5.15 -23.82 -19.61
C THR A 664 -4.98 -22.55 -18.77
N ASP A 665 -5.34 -22.59 -17.49
CA ASP A 665 -5.28 -21.42 -16.62
C ASP A 665 -3.84 -21.30 -16.08
N THR A 666 -3.09 -20.32 -16.56
CA THR A 666 -1.77 -19.94 -15.99
C THR A 666 -1.94 -19.65 -14.48
N PRO A 667 -1.29 -20.38 -13.54
CA PRO A 667 -1.59 -20.21 -12.13
C PRO A 667 -1.10 -18.86 -11.58
N PRO A 668 -1.81 -18.30 -10.57
CA PRO A 668 -1.22 -18.37 -9.24
C PRO A 668 -2.27 -18.86 -8.23
N SER A 669 -2.50 -20.18 -8.19
CA SER A 669 -2.82 -20.96 -6.97
C SER A 669 -3.18 -22.41 -7.32
N GLY A 670 -2.19 -23.28 -7.59
CA GLY A 670 -2.36 -24.73 -7.88
C GLY A 670 -3.15 -24.99 -9.18
N THR A 671 -2.65 -25.71 -10.17
CA THR A 671 -1.82 -26.91 -10.16
C THR A 671 -1.26 -27.11 -11.59
N GLU A 672 -0.04 -27.63 -11.68
CA GLU A 672 0.64 -28.24 -12.83
C GLU A 672 0.90 -27.35 -14.06
N TRP A 673 2.14 -26.91 -14.27
CA TRP A 673 2.59 -26.26 -15.50
C TRP A 673 2.83 -27.23 -16.65
N SER A 674 2.53 -26.78 -17.88
CA SER A 674 3.12 -27.34 -19.11
C SER A 674 4.17 -26.39 -19.65
N TYR A 675 5.29 -26.94 -20.10
CA TYR A 675 6.44 -26.23 -20.67
C TYR A 675 6.53 -26.41 -22.18
N ALA A 676 5.57 -27.08 -22.82
CA ALA A 676 5.66 -27.39 -24.24
C ALA A 676 5.82 -26.13 -25.11
N THR A 677 5.10 -25.05 -24.79
CA THR A 677 5.16 -23.80 -25.55
C THR A 677 6.50 -23.09 -25.43
N SER A 678 7.16 -23.10 -24.26
CA SER A 678 8.50 -22.54 -24.09
C SER A 678 9.57 -23.37 -24.81
N LEU A 679 9.32 -24.67 -24.99
CA LEU A 679 10.13 -25.58 -25.80
C LEU A 679 9.79 -25.54 -27.31
N GLY A 680 8.92 -24.62 -27.75
CA GLY A 680 8.54 -24.44 -29.15
C GLY A 680 7.44 -25.39 -29.66
N GLY A 681 6.80 -26.13 -28.77
CA GLY A 681 5.64 -27.00 -29.01
C GLY A 681 4.30 -26.30 -28.76
N GLU A 682 3.24 -27.11 -28.61
CA GLU A 682 1.87 -26.64 -28.36
C GLU A 682 1.23 -27.42 -27.19
N ASP A 683 0.36 -26.74 -26.44
CA ASP A 683 -0.48 -27.39 -25.43
C ASP A 683 -1.81 -27.85 -26.03
N VAL A 684 -2.20 -29.08 -25.74
CA VAL A 684 -3.39 -29.75 -26.27
C VAL A 684 -4.30 -30.15 -25.12
N GLY A 685 -5.50 -29.58 -25.09
CA GLY A 685 -6.48 -29.79 -24.03
C GLY A 685 -7.15 -28.48 -23.57
N PRO A 686 -8.02 -28.55 -22.54
CA PRO A 686 -8.51 -29.77 -21.93
C PRO A 686 -9.59 -30.49 -22.74
N ASP A 687 -9.77 -31.80 -22.48
CA ASP A 687 -10.95 -32.56 -22.92
C ASP A 687 -12.01 -32.53 -21.81
N ASP A 688 -12.85 -31.49 -21.85
CA ASP A 688 -13.82 -31.13 -20.80
C ASP A 688 -13.14 -30.80 -19.46
N THR A 689 -13.04 -31.77 -18.55
CA THR A 689 -12.42 -31.61 -17.21
C THR A 689 -11.25 -32.56 -17.00
N PHE A 690 -10.67 -33.09 -18.06
CA PHE A 690 -9.56 -34.04 -18.00
C PHE A 690 -8.50 -33.65 -19.02
N ALA A 691 -7.25 -34.05 -18.76
CA ALA A 691 -6.24 -34.04 -19.80
C ALA A 691 -6.66 -34.99 -20.94
N PRO A 692 -6.39 -34.64 -22.21
CA PRO A 692 -6.74 -35.49 -23.34
C PRO A 692 -6.07 -36.86 -23.24
N ALA A 693 -6.90 -37.90 -23.27
CA ALA A 693 -6.45 -39.28 -23.18
C ALA A 693 -5.87 -39.80 -24.53
N HIS A 694 -6.10 -39.08 -25.62
CA HIS A 694 -5.46 -39.32 -26.91
C HIS A 694 -5.30 -38.00 -27.67
N ILE A 695 -4.09 -37.75 -28.17
CA ILE A 695 -3.76 -36.59 -29.00
C ILE A 695 -2.96 -37.02 -30.23
N TRP A 696 -3.18 -36.34 -31.34
CA TRP A 696 -2.56 -36.70 -32.62
C TRP A 696 -2.36 -35.49 -33.52
N ARG A 697 -1.32 -35.52 -34.39
CA ARG A 697 -1.02 -34.48 -35.37
C ARG A 697 -1.64 -34.77 -36.74
N CYS A 698 -2.23 -33.75 -37.35
CA CYS A 698 -2.68 -33.84 -38.74
C CYS A 698 -1.51 -33.94 -39.72
N PRO A 699 -1.50 -34.89 -40.67
CA PRO A 699 -0.40 -35.02 -41.64
C PRO A 699 -0.23 -33.82 -42.58
N ASP A 700 -1.31 -33.07 -42.83
CA ASP A 700 -1.35 -31.97 -43.80
C ASP A 700 -0.95 -30.60 -43.22
N SER A 701 -1.28 -30.39 -41.94
CA SER A 701 -1.18 -29.11 -41.24
C SER A 701 -0.30 -29.16 -40.00
N LEU A 702 0.06 -30.36 -39.53
CA LEU A 702 0.77 -30.63 -38.28
C LEU A 702 0.06 -30.14 -37.01
N ALA A 703 -1.18 -29.64 -37.14
CA ALA A 703 -1.97 -29.19 -36.00
C ALA A 703 -2.35 -30.37 -35.10
N TRP A 704 -2.28 -30.14 -33.79
CA TRP A 704 -2.70 -31.10 -32.78
C TRP A 704 -4.21 -31.17 -32.63
N ASN A 705 -4.71 -32.38 -32.43
CA ASN A 705 -6.12 -32.66 -32.19
C ASN A 705 -6.30 -33.65 -31.03
N ILE A 706 -7.42 -33.51 -30.32
CA ILE A 706 -7.88 -34.49 -29.33
C ILE A 706 -8.60 -35.61 -30.08
N GLY A 707 -8.12 -36.83 -29.95
CA GLY A 707 -8.75 -38.02 -30.51
C GLY A 707 -9.67 -38.74 -29.53
N VAL A 708 -10.53 -39.61 -30.05
CA VAL A 708 -11.46 -40.42 -29.24
C VAL A 708 -11.02 -41.89 -29.18
N PHE A 709 -11.23 -42.54 -28.03
CA PHE A 709 -10.96 -43.96 -27.91
C PHE A 709 -11.90 -44.82 -28.75
N GLY A 710 -11.33 -45.51 -29.74
CA GLY A 710 -12.06 -46.46 -30.57
C GLY A 710 -12.32 -47.79 -29.86
N SER A 711 -13.47 -47.94 -29.20
CA SER A 711 -14.06 -49.27 -28.99
C SER A 711 -15.41 -49.34 -29.72
N ASP A 712 -15.49 -50.19 -30.75
CA ASP A 712 -16.74 -50.70 -31.36
C ASP A 712 -17.46 -49.89 -32.46
N GLN A 713 -16.93 -48.81 -33.04
CA GLN A 713 -17.64 -48.06 -34.12
C GLN A 713 -16.84 -47.77 -35.41
N GLY A 714 -15.68 -48.37 -35.63
CA GLY A 714 -14.98 -48.27 -36.93
C GLY A 714 -14.36 -46.90 -37.24
N GLU A 715 -14.07 -46.11 -36.21
CA GLU A 715 -13.34 -44.85 -36.31
C GLU A 715 -11.83 -45.12 -36.17
N LEU A 716 -11.05 -44.62 -37.13
CA LEU A 716 -9.62 -44.96 -37.39
C LEU A 716 -8.65 -43.93 -36.78
N GLN A 717 -8.94 -43.44 -35.57
CA GLN A 717 -8.17 -42.32 -35.00
C GLN A 717 -7.10 -42.76 -34.00
N ASP A 718 -7.36 -43.77 -33.17
CA ASP A 718 -6.35 -44.38 -32.26
C ASP A 718 -5.78 -45.65 -32.93
N THR A 719 -4.84 -45.45 -33.86
CA THR A 719 -4.29 -46.53 -34.71
C THR A 719 -2.77 -46.54 -34.70
N PRO A 720 -2.12 -47.06 -33.64
CA PRO A 720 -0.67 -47.06 -33.51
C PRO A 720 0.03 -47.73 -34.70
N GLY A 721 1.02 -47.06 -35.29
CA GLY A 721 1.76 -47.51 -36.48
C GLY A 721 1.01 -47.31 -37.79
N VAL A 722 -0.07 -46.53 -37.81
CA VAL A 722 -0.84 -46.17 -38.99
C VAL A 722 -0.95 -44.66 -39.06
N GLY A 723 -0.78 -44.07 -40.24
CA GLY A 723 -0.84 -42.62 -40.40
C GLY A 723 -2.20 -42.03 -40.01
N ASN A 724 -2.15 -40.89 -39.31
CA ASN A 724 -3.29 -40.11 -38.84
C ASN A 724 -4.21 -39.62 -39.99
N LEU A 725 -5.44 -39.20 -39.63
CA LEU A 725 -6.39 -38.57 -40.56
C LEU A 725 -6.02 -37.09 -40.82
N ASP A 726 -6.51 -36.45 -41.87
CA ASP A 726 -6.34 -34.98 -42.04
C ASP A 726 -7.38 -34.20 -41.20
N CYS A 727 -7.08 -32.94 -40.88
CA CYS A 727 -7.81 -32.09 -39.92
C CYS A 727 -9.28 -31.76 -40.26
N ASP A 728 -9.71 -31.94 -41.50
CA ASP A 728 -11.10 -31.75 -41.93
C ASP A 728 -11.99 -33.00 -41.68
N GLY A 729 -11.51 -33.96 -40.87
CA GLY A 729 -12.17 -35.25 -40.63
C GLY A 729 -12.07 -36.21 -41.81
N GLY A 730 -11.26 -35.89 -42.81
CA GLY A 730 -10.91 -36.78 -43.91
C GLY A 730 -9.49 -37.27 -43.73
N GLY A 731 -9.27 -38.56 -43.55
CA GLY A 731 -8.09 -39.16 -44.19
C GLY A 731 -8.23 -38.99 -45.72
N PRO A 732 -7.17 -39.18 -46.51
CA PRO A 732 -6.97 -38.51 -47.80
C PRO A 732 -8.16 -38.65 -48.78
N ASN A 733 -9.05 -37.65 -48.71
CA ASN A 733 -10.04 -37.17 -49.66
C ASN A 733 -10.74 -38.18 -50.59
N ASN A 734 -11.87 -38.76 -50.17
CA ASN A 734 -13.02 -39.02 -51.06
C ASN A 734 -14.20 -39.66 -50.29
N CYS A 735 -15.43 -39.20 -50.53
CA CYS A 735 -16.54 -40.15 -50.49
C CYS A 735 -16.24 -41.22 -51.58
N PRO A 736 -16.24 -42.53 -51.29
CA PRO A 736 -15.92 -43.57 -52.26
C PRO A 736 -16.70 -43.47 -53.59
N GLU A 737 -17.83 -42.76 -53.56
CA GLU A 737 -18.72 -42.46 -54.67
C GLU A 737 -18.31 -41.29 -55.58
N ASP A 738 -17.40 -40.40 -55.15
CA ASP A 738 -16.77 -39.38 -56.00
C ASP A 738 -15.55 -40.01 -56.70
N VAL A 739 -15.82 -40.74 -57.78
CA VAL A 739 -14.80 -41.55 -58.45
C VAL A 739 -13.98 -40.74 -59.46
N ASP A 740 -14.40 -39.52 -59.80
CA ASP A 740 -13.67 -38.63 -60.70
C ASP A 740 -12.93 -37.48 -59.99
N GLY A 741 -13.16 -37.31 -58.68
CA GLY A 741 -12.42 -36.43 -57.79
C GLY A 741 -12.78 -34.95 -57.97
N ASP A 742 -13.97 -34.66 -58.49
CA ASP A 742 -14.45 -33.29 -58.71
C ASP A 742 -15.22 -32.69 -57.53
N GLN A 743 -15.28 -33.43 -56.42
CA GLN A 743 -15.92 -33.08 -55.15
C GLN A 743 -17.45 -33.04 -55.20
N VAL A 744 -18.08 -33.57 -56.27
CA VAL A 744 -19.53 -33.66 -56.42
C VAL A 744 -19.93 -35.07 -56.87
N VAL A 745 -20.61 -35.83 -56.01
CA VAL A 745 -21.16 -37.13 -56.40
C VAL A 745 -22.31 -36.94 -57.38
N GLY A 746 -22.05 -37.27 -58.65
CA GLY A 746 -22.88 -36.86 -59.76
C GLY A 746 -22.94 -37.83 -60.93
N PHE A 747 -23.39 -37.29 -62.08
CA PHE A 747 -23.53 -38.10 -63.30
C PHE A 747 -22.18 -38.39 -63.96
N SER A 748 -21.16 -37.59 -63.66
CA SER A 748 -19.79 -37.76 -64.15
C SER A 748 -19.15 -39.00 -63.52
N ASP A 749 -19.41 -39.27 -62.24
CA ASP A 749 -19.02 -40.48 -61.51
C ASP A 749 -19.64 -41.77 -62.08
N ILE A 750 -20.94 -41.73 -62.37
CA ILE A 750 -21.62 -42.86 -63.02
C ILE A 750 -21.00 -43.16 -64.38
N LEU A 751 -20.62 -42.12 -65.13
CA LEU A 751 -19.97 -42.30 -66.42
C LEU A 751 -18.57 -42.89 -66.28
N ALA A 752 -17.83 -42.51 -65.24
CA ALA A 752 -16.53 -43.08 -64.90
C ALA A 752 -16.63 -44.58 -64.54
N LEU A 753 -17.62 -44.98 -63.72
CA LEU A 753 -17.89 -46.40 -63.42
C LEU A 753 -18.30 -47.21 -64.65
N LEU A 754 -19.24 -46.71 -65.45
CA LEU A 754 -19.69 -47.39 -66.65
C LEU A 754 -18.58 -47.55 -67.69
N SER A 755 -17.58 -46.66 -67.68
CA SER A 755 -16.41 -46.75 -68.56
C SER A 755 -15.49 -47.93 -68.19
N ASN A 756 -15.53 -48.40 -66.94
CA ASN A 756 -14.75 -49.52 -66.40
C ASN A 756 -15.61 -50.74 -66.04
N TRP A 757 -16.81 -50.86 -66.61
CA TRP A 757 -17.78 -51.92 -66.29
C TRP A 757 -17.22 -53.34 -66.45
N GLY A 758 -17.31 -54.14 -65.39
CA GLY A 758 -16.75 -55.49 -65.30
C GLY A 758 -15.24 -55.54 -65.03
N GLY A 759 -14.60 -54.40 -64.80
CA GLY A 759 -13.23 -54.28 -64.27
C GLY A 759 -13.19 -54.44 -62.76
N SER A 760 -12.07 -54.10 -62.13
CA SER A 760 -11.86 -54.21 -60.67
C SER A 760 -11.57 -52.87 -59.99
N SER A 761 -11.78 -51.74 -60.69
CA SER A 761 -11.59 -50.39 -60.15
C SER A 761 -12.27 -49.36 -61.07
N PRO A 762 -12.88 -48.28 -60.51
CA PRO A 762 -13.13 -48.08 -59.07
C PRO A 762 -14.27 -49.00 -58.59
N ASP A 763 -13.99 -49.78 -57.55
CA ASP A 763 -14.89 -50.78 -56.94
C ASP A 763 -15.27 -50.23 -55.55
N ILE A 764 -16.48 -49.70 -55.47
CA ILE A 764 -16.93 -48.84 -54.38
C ILE A 764 -17.43 -49.69 -53.21
N ASP A 765 -18.10 -50.80 -53.50
CA ASP A 765 -18.63 -51.69 -52.46
C ASP A 765 -17.67 -52.83 -52.06
N GLY A 766 -16.55 -52.95 -52.77
CA GLY A 766 -15.45 -53.86 -52.45
C GLY A 766 -15.75 -55.32 -52.77
N ASP A 767 -16.72 -55.62 -53.64
CA ASP A 767 -17.06 -56.99 -54.03
C ASP A 767 -16.10 -57.62 -55.07
N GLY A 768 -15.17 -56.81 -55.60
CA GLY A 768 -14.12 -57.18 -56.53
C GLY A 768 -14.46 -56.96 -58.00
N VAL A 769 -15.65 -56.46 -58.35
CA VAL A 769 -16.06 -56.21 -59.74
C VAL A 769 -16.92 -54.95 -59.89
N VAL A 770 -16.49 -54.02 -60.75
CA VAL A 770 -17.28 -52.83 -61.11
C VAL A 770 -18.60 -53.23 -61.79
N GLY A 771 -19.71 -53.05 -61.09
CA GLY A 771 -21.01 -53.58 -61.44
C GLY A 771 -22.17 -52.69 -61.02
N PHE A 772 -23.35 -53.31 -60.96
CA PHE A 772 -24.59 -52.57 -60.72
C PHE A 772 -24.75 -52.12 -59.28
N SER A 773 -24.07 -52.78 -58.34
CA SER A 773 -24.05 -52.40 -56.94
C SER A 773 -23.22 -51.14 -56.71
N ASP A 774 -22.09 -50.95 -57.41
CA ASP A 774 -21.31 -49.69 -57.37
C ASP A 774 -22.10 -48.49 -57.92
N VAL A 775 -22.85 -48.67 -59.02
CA VAL A 775 -23.70 -47.60 -59.56
C VAL A 775 -24.84 -47.25 -58.59
N LEU A 776 -25.33 -48.22 -57.82
CA LEU A 776 -26.31 -47.96 -56.78
C LEU A 776 -25.72 -47.20 -55.59
N ALA A 777 -24.44 -47.42 -55.25
CA ALA A 777 -23.72 -46.66 -54.23
C ALA A 777 -23.67 -45.17 -54.62
N VAL A 778 -23.19 -44.84 -55.82
CA VAL A 778 -23.15 -43.45 -56.33
C VAL A 778 -24.53 -42.79 -56.37
N LEU A 779 -25.55 -43.51 -56.85
CA LEU A 779 -26.92 -42.98 -56.92
C LEU A 779 -27.54 -42.72 -55.54
N SER A 780 -27.01 -43.31 -54.48
CA SER A 780 -27.57 -43.21 -53.12
C SER A 780 -27.15 -41.94 -52.37
N VAL A 781 -26.09 -41.27 -52.82
CA VAL A 781 -25.46 -40.11 -52.15
C VAL A 781 -25.21 -38.92 -53.10
N PHE A 782 -26.07 -38.75 -54.11
CA PHE A 782 -25.99 -37.66 -55.10
C PHE A 782 -26.01 -36.25 -54.47
N GLY A 783 -24.99 -35.43 -54.71
CA GLY A 783 -24.85 -34.09 -54.14
C GLY A 783 -23.39 -33.64 -54.02
N ASP A 784 -23.15 -32.49 -53.37
CA ASP A 784 -21.80 -32.13 -52.93
C ASP A 784 -21.31 -33.24 -51.98
N CYS A 785 -20.02 -33.56 -52.03
CA CYS A 785 -19.38 -34.59 -51.19
C CYS A 785 -19.26 -34.12 -49.72
N ASN A 786 -20.30 -33.44 -49.20
CA ASN A 786 -20.62 -33.11 -47.81
C ASN A 786 -22.01 -32.40 -47.75
N PRO A 787 -23.01 -32.87 -46.97
CA PRO A 787 -23.98 -31.96 -46.35
C PRO A 787 -23.77 -31.79 -44.85
#